data_AF-A0A163K0U1-F1
#
_entry.id   AF-A0A163K0U1-F1
#
_cell.length_a   1.000
_cell.length_b   1.000
_cell.length_c   1.000
_cell.angle_alpha   90.00
_cell.angle_beta   90.00
_cell.angle_gamma   90.00
#
_symmetry.space_group_name_H-M   'P 1'
#
loop_
_entity.id
_entity.type
_entity.pdbx_description
1 polymer ?
#
loop_
_entity_poly.entity_id
_entity_poly.type
_entity_poly.pdbx_seq_one_letter_code
_entity_poly.pdbx_strand_id
1 'polypeptide(L)'
;MESSTFLTDDLGVSKQVMEPGTGEMPNAKDCVKVHYEGFLLDDGTKFDSSYGRNAPLEFILGEGKVIKGWEIAVKAMRVGETCKVTCSSEYGRGNSTDEANAYGERGRLSIVPPNATLQFIITLLSTEQSVDSPAYLIKMAADLKAQGNDFYKTGDVTSALSRYKQAQGYTARQDDVSKEDLDQMQALSVSILANMAACYTKTQDWKNTIDCCKEVLELDPCHVKSYYRIGQSYSAINDIEEAMQYVRQGLKNIPNDPSLESLYQQLEQKYIVWKSRNKEKFSKLFTSYSLSCYANAMYANLDHCYLIGWRRFKNDSKPIVSHFNVMVVGFSGLGKTSFVRTMLESLKLKLTKEKRDTMFQPSSSGQSLIQGPLERTLVPYTVSVDTEVDGEKMVLTLIDTPGFQTDYTVDKQLHDILGYIEHQFDLTLAEENKVKRNPKAVDTQVHACLYFVDPNKKDLDEYDIRVLSKLANRVNVIPVIGKSDTLTLAQRNRLKPTIIKSIYNTHKIPLYGMPDEDEDEEDDNDCNNDSHNEDDLAINSNGDSETSAVVSAKTNGTLDSNGDTVTKDANKKESPSLDVFLQQFDYDQEDDEVQSFIDYLRAIPFTFIACEEDPATGKPIELAPPIQLGRDYGWGIIDCLGDDYSDFNKLKTMLLLSHRRILMTETVERYYEKYRTERLLQKRATKMKSMVASKKILEDLTHL
;
A
#
# COMPACT_ATOMS: atom_id res chain seq x y z
N MET A 1 -51.99 41.79 -41.25
CA MET A 1 -51.62 40.55 -41.96
C MET A 1 -50.81 39.74 -40.97
N GLU A 2 -51.42 38.75 -40.34
CA GLU A 2 -50.73 37.87 -39.40
C GLU A 2 -49.70 37.05 -40.18
N SER A 3 -48.43 37.22 -39.83
CA SER A 3 -47.30 36.56 -40.50
C SER A 3 -47.27 35.08 -40.16
N SER A 4 -47.27 34.22 -41.18
CA SER A 4 -46.99 32.79 -41.03
C SER A 4 -45.59 32.58 -40.47
N THR A 5 -45.46 31.78 -39.42
CA THR A 5 -44.19 31.41 -38.80
C THR A 5 -43.79 30.01 -39.27
N PHE A 6 -42.59 29.84 -39.81
CA PHE A 6 -42.04 28.52 -40.16
C PHE A 6 -41.50 27.84 -38.90
N LEU A 7 -41.86 26.56 -38.71
CA LEU A 7 -41.46 25.76 -37.54
C LEU A 7 -40.27 24.83 -37.83
N THR A 8 -39.88 24.71 -39.10
CA THR A 8 -38.75 23.89 -39.56
C THR A 8 -37.83 24.74 -40.44
N ASP A 9 -36.53 24.46 -40.40
CA ASP A 9 -35.51 25.21 -41.14
C ASP A 9 -35.63 25.08 -42.66
N ASP A 10 -36.19 23.95 -43.11
CA ASP A 10 -36.45 23.65 -44.52
C ASP A 10 -37.76 24.27 -45.05
N LEU A 11 -38.46 25.04 -44.22
CA LEU A 11 -39.75 25.68 -44.51
C LEU A 11 -40.89 24.68 -44.80
N GLY A 12 -40.71 23.39 -44.47
CA GLY A 12 -41.68 22.33 -44.72
C GLY A 12 -42.93 22.36 -43.84
N VAL A 13 -42.85 22.96 -42.64
CA VAL A 13 -44.00 23.17 -41.75
C VAL A 13 -44.12 24.65 -41.38
N SER A 14 -45.28 25.23 -41.61
CA SER A 14 -45.61 26.59 -41.19
C SER A 14 -46.90 26.65 -40.39
N LYS A 15 -46.95 27.60 -39.47
CA LYS A 15 -48.06 27.85 -38.56
C LYS A 15 -48.48 29.31 -38.66
N GLN A 16 -49.76 29.56 -38.84
CA GLN A 16 -50.40 30.87 -38.74
C GLN A 16 -51.44 30.82 -37.63
N VAL A 17 -51.26 31.62 -36.58
CA VAL A 17 -52.23 31.70 -35.48
C VAL A 17 -53.47 32.42 -36.00
N MET A 18 -54.65 31.80 -35.83
CA MET A 18 -55.95 32.38 -36.20
C MET A 18 -56.63 32.96 -34.97
N GLU A 19 -56.63 32.21 -33.87
CA GLU A 19 -57.12 32.63 -32.56
C GLU A 19 -56.09 32.24 -31.50
N PRO A 20 -55.56 33.20 -30.71
CA PRO A 20 -54.54 32.90 -29.71
C PRO A 20 -55.12 32.16 -28.50
N GLY A 21 -54.43 31.12 -28.04
CA GLY A 21 -54.74 30.42 -26.79
C GLY A 21 -54.06 31.06 -25.57
N THR A 22 -54.65 30.90 -24.39
CA THR A 22 -54.12 31.43 -23.12
C THR A 22 -53.57 30.35 -22.19
N GLY A 23 -53.76 29.07 -22.51
CA GLY A 23 -53.32 27.97 -21.66
C GLY A 23 -51.85 27.58 -21.81
N GLU A 24 -51.48 26.48 -21.14
CA GLU A 24 -50.13 25.91 -21.17
C GLU A 24 -49.78 25.36 -22.56
N MET A 25 -48.48 25.31 -22.87
CA MET A 25 -47.98 24.61 -24.05
C MET A 25 -47.83 23.11 -23.72
N PRO A 26 -48.20 22.20 -24.62
CA PRO A 26 -48.10 20.77 -24.38
C PRO A 26 -46.64 20.32 -24.36
N ASN A 27 -46.28 19.48 -23.39
CA ASN A 27 -44.96 18.85 -23.31
C ASN A 27 -44.91 17.54 -24.09
N ALA A 28 -43.70 17.04 -24.37
CA ALA A 28 -43.55 15.71 -24.93
C ALA A 28 -44.17 14.65 -24.00
N LYS A 29 -44.82 13.64 -24.59
CA LYS A 29 -45.58 12.57 -23.94
C LYS A 29 -46.89 13.01 -23.27
N ASP A 30 -47.30 14.28 -23.34
CA ASP A 30 -48.62 14.70 -22.87
C ASP A 30 -49.73 14.12 -23.76
N CYS A 31 -50.89 13.85 -23.16
CA CYS A 31 -52.10 13.49 -23.90
C CYS A 31 -52.79 14.79 -24.33
N VAL A 32 -52.79 15.05 -25.63
CA VAL A 32 -53.39 16.26 -26.21
C VAL A 32 -54.72 15.94 -26.87
N LYS A 33 -55.71 16.83 -26.67
CA LYS A 33 -57.03 16.76 -27.32
C LYS A 33 -57.17 17.89 -28.31
N VAL A 34 -57.43 17.57 -29.57
CA VAL A 34 -57.53 18.56 -30.64
C VAL A 34 -58.80 18.41 -31.46
N HIS A 35 -59.33 19.54 -31.91
CA HIS A 35 -60.26 19.59 -33.03
C HIS A 35 -59.52 20.01 -34.29
N TYR A 36 -59.92 19.47 -35.44
CA TYR A 36 -59.28 19.78 -36.70
C TYR A 36 -60.19 19.68 -37.92
N GLU A 37 -59.76 20.36 -38.97
CA GLU A 37 -60.22 20.20 -40.34
C GLU A 37 -59.00 20.15 -41.27
N GLY A 38 -58.97 19.15 -42.17
CA GLY A 38 -57.90 18.95 -43.15
C GLY A 38 -58.37 19.22 -44.57
N PHE A 39 -57.57 20.00 -45.30
CA PHE A 39 -57.82 20.45 -46.67
C PHE A 39 -56.58 20.21 -47.55
N LEU A 40 -56.81 19.92 -48.83
CA LEU A 40 -55.76 19.96 -49.84
C LEU A 40 -55.44 21.42 -50.16
N LEU A 41 -54.15 21.78 -50.22
CA LEU A 41 -53.77 23.17 -50.49
C LEU A 41 -54.11 23.60 -51.92
N ASP A 42 -54.03 22.69 -52.88
CA ASP A 42 -54.14 22.99 -54.32
C ASP A 42 -55.55 23.41 -54.74
N ASP A 43 -56.58 22.72 -54.24
CA ASP A 43 -57.99 22.93 -54.63
C ASP A 43 -58.91 23.30 -53.46
N GLY A 44 -58.41 23.28 -52.23
CA GLY A 44 -59.18 23.55 -51.01
C GLY A 44 -60.14 22.43 -50.63
N THR A 45 -60.07 21.25 -51.26
CA THR A 45 -60.97 20.14 -50.98
C THR A 45 -60.74 19.62 -49.56
N LYS A 46 -61.81 19.62 -48.75
CA LYS A 46 -61.80 19.07 -47.39
C LYS A 46 -61.77 17.55 -47.44
N PHE A 47 -60.75 16.94 -46.84
CA PHE A 47 -60.56 15.48 -46.87
C PHE A 47 -60.76 14.80 -45.51
N ASP A 48 -60.64 15.51 -44.40
CA ASP A 48 -60.88 14.96 -43.06
C ASP A 48 -61.30 16.03 -42.05
N SER A 49 -62.01 15.64 -40.98
CA SER A 49 -62.39 16.53 -39.90
C SER A 49 -62.86 15.80 -38.65
N SER A 50 -62.46 16.29 -37.47
CA SER A 50 -62.99 15.81 -36.19
C SER A 50 -64.43 16.24 -35.95
N TYR A 51 -64.85 17.40 -36.47
CA TYR A 51 -66.22 17.90 -36.30
C TYR A 51 -67.24 17.01 -37.01
N GLY A 52 -66.87 16.43 -38.15
CA GLY A 52 -67.71 15.46 -38.85
C GLY A 52 -67.94 14.16 -38.07
N ARG A 53 -67.09 13.87 -37.08
CA ARG A 53 -67.17 12.67 -36.22
C ARG A 53 -67.74 12.97 -34.83
N ASN A 54 -68.08 14.24 -34.52
CA ASN A 54 -68.54 14.70 -33.21
C ASN A 54 -67.64 14.29 -32.02
N ALA A 55 -66.34 14.07 -32.26
CA ALA A 55 -65.39 13.68 -31.23
C ALA A 55 -64.02 14.32 -31.50
N PRO A 56 -63.37 14.95 -30.51
CA PRO A 56 -61.97 15.39 -30.61
C PRO A 56 -61.03 14.21 -30.89
N LEU A 57 -59.90 14.48 -31.54
CA LEU A 57 -58.83 13.51 -31.66
C LEU A 57 -57.93 13.60 -30.43
N GLU A 58 -57.68 12.47 -29.78
CA GLU A 58 -56.78 12.36 -28.63
C GLU A 58 -55.54 11.56 -29.06
N PHE A 59 -54.35 12.08 -28.78
CA PHE A 59 -53.09 11.37 -29.04
C PHE A 59 -52.00 11.81 -28.06
N ILE A 60 -50.95 10.99 -27.96
CA ILE A 60 -49.78 11.24 -27.13
C ILE A 60 -48.73 11.97 -27.99
N LEU A 61 -48.33 13.16 -27.58
CA LEU A 61 -47.37 13.99 -28.32
C LEU A 61 -45.97 13.34 -28.30
N GLY A 62 -45.38 13.09 -29.47
CA GLY A 62 -44.05 12.51 -29.63
C GLY A 62 -43.99 10.99 -29.86
N GLU A 63 -45.12 10.27 -29.79
CA GLU A 63 -45.17 8.83 -30.10
C GLU A 63 -45.32 8.52 -31.60
N GLY A 64 -45.51 9.54 -32.45
CA GLY A 64 -45.62 9.36 -33.90
C GLY A 64 -46.94 8.72 -34.33
N LYS A 65 -47.99 8.86 -33.51
CA LYS A 65 -49.36 8.41 -33.78
C LYS A 65 -50.07 9.27 -34.83
N VAL A 66 -49.60 10.50 -35.03
CA VAL A 66 -50.06 11.43 -36.07
C VAL A 66 -48.94 11.75 -37.06
N ILE A 67 -49.25 12.52 -38.11
CA ILE A 67 -48.25 12.93 -39.10
C ILE A 67 -47.18 13.83 -38.47
N LYS A 68 -45.94 13.77 -38.95
CA LYS A 68 -44.82 14.55 -38.39
C LYS A 68 -45.09 16.04 -38.30
N GLY A 69 -45.77 16.62 -39.28
CA GLY A 69 -46.14 18.04 -39.27
C GLY A 69 -47.04 18.42 -38.10
N TRP A 70 -47.91 17.52 -37.65
CA TRP A 70 -48.76 17.73 -36.47
C TRP A 70 -47.96 17.68 -35.18
N GLU A 71 -47.04 16.72 -35.04
CA GLU A 71 -46.17 16.62 -33.85
C GLU A 71 -45.39 17.92 -33.63
N ILE A 72 -44.88 18.51 -34.71
CA ILE A 72 -44.13 19.77 -34.69
C ILE A 72 -45.06 20.96 -34.40
N ALA A 73 -46.20 21.03 -35.09
CA ALA A 73 -47.12 22.16 -34.97
C ALA A 73 -47.80 22.23 -33.60
N VAL A 74 -48.31 21.11 -33.08
CA VAL A 74 -49.03 21.06 -31.81
C VAL A 74 -48.10 21.33 -30.63
N LYS A 75 -46.83 20.90 -30.69
CA LYS A 75 -45.81 21.27 -29.69
C LYS A 75 -45.59 22.78 -29.58
N ALA A 76 -45.83 23.52 -30.66
CA ALA A 76 -45.70 24.98 -30.70
C ALA A 76 -47.02 25.72 -30.40
N MET A 77 -48.12 25.03 -30.07
CA MET A 77 -49.42 25.64 -29.76
C MET A 77 -49.63 25.87 -28.26
N ARG A 78 -50.54 26.78 -27.91
CA ARG A 78 -51.10 26.93 -26.55
C ARG A 78 -52.49 26.32 -26.44
N VAL A 79 -52.84 25.80 -25.28
CA VAL A 79 -54.22 25.35 -25.02
C VAL A 79 -55.21 26.51 -25.24
N GLY A 80 -56.27 26.23 -25.99
CA GLY A 80 -57.26 27.20 -26.48
C GLY A 80 -56.90 27.86 -27.81
N GLU A 81 -55.72 27.61 -28.38
CA GLU A 81 -55.27 28.22 -29.63
C GLU A 81 -55.88 27.50 -30.85
N THR A 82 -56.36 28.27 -31.82
CA THR A 82 -56.70 27.79 -33.17
C THR A 82 -55.64 28.30 -34.14
N CYS A 83 -54.93 27.39 -34.82
CA CYS A 83 -53.95 27.74 -35.82
C CYS A 83 -54.16 27.02 -37.14
N LYS A 84 -53.73 27.68 -38.21
CA LYS A 84 -53.68 27.16 -39.56
C LYS A 84 -52.27 26.65 -39.83
N VAL A 85 -52.14 25.35 -40.01
CA VAL A 85 -50.88 24.64 -40.23
C VAL A 85 -50.79 24.21 -41.68
N THR A 86 -49.71 24.57 -42.37
CA THR A 86 -49.43 24.08 -43.72
C THR A 86 -48.21 23.17 -43.67
N CYS A 87 -48.37 21.94 -44.15
CA CYS A 87 -47.36 20.88 -44.12
C CYS A 87 -47.06 20.42 -45.54
N SER A 88 -45.79 20.46 -45.94
CA SER A 88 -45.34 19.79 -47.16
C SER A 88 -45.49 18.28 -47.05
N SER A 89 -45.48 17.60 -48.21
CA SER A 89 -45.72 16.17 -48.31
C SER A 89 -44.75 15.31 -47.49
N GLU A 90 -43.51 15.76 -47.27
CA GLU A 90 -42.51 15.06 -46.46
C GLU A 90 -42.91 14.96 -44.98
N TYR A 91 -43.61 15.99 -44.48
CA TYR A 91 -44.12 16.05 -43.10
C TYR A 91 -45.52 15.43 -42.94
N GLY A 92 -46.14 15.00 -44.04
CA GLY A 92 -47.42 14.29 -44.05
C GLY A 92 -47.32 12.79 -43.74
N ARG A 93 -46.12 12.26 -43.47
CA ARG A 93 -45.88 10.84 -43.14
C ARG A 93 -45.82 10.60 -41.62
N GLY A 94 -46.55 9.59 -41.12
CA GLY A 94 -46.43 9.08 -39.73
C GLY A 94 -45.27 8.07 -39.55
N ASN A 95 -44.98 7.69 -38.31
CA ASN A 95 -43.86 6.79 -37.96
C ASN A 95 -44.20 5.28 -38.04
N SER A 96 -45.47 4.89 -38.17
CA SER A 96 -45.86 3.48 -38.23
C SER A 96 -45.51 2.86 -39.58
N THR A 97 -44.98 1.63 -39.56
CA THR A 97 -44.87 0.74 -40.74
C THR A 97 -46.22 0.32 -41.30
N ASP A 98 -47.31 0.62 -40.58
CA ASP A 98 -48.68 0.40 -41.03
C ASP A 98 -49.06 1.35 -42.15
N GLU A 99 -49.59 0.78 -43.23
CA GLU A 99 -50.02 1.40 -44.48
C GLU A 99 -51.07 2.52 -44.32
N ALA A 100 -51.52 2.83 -43.10
CA ALA A 100 -52.65 3.73 -42.81
C ALA A 100 -52.28 5.22 -42.63
N ASN A 101 -51.01 5.57 -42.35
CA ASN A 101 -50.61 6.93 -41.91
C ASN A 101 -49.63 7.66 -42.86
N ALA A 102 -49.60 7.33 -44.15
CA ALA A 102 -48.70 7.97 -45.10
C ALA A 102 -49.43 8.98 -45.99
N TYR A 103 -49.14 10.28 -45.83
CA TYR A 103 -49.47 11.28 -46.85
C TYR A 103 -48.21 12.00 -47.32
N GLY A 104 -47.35 11.22 -48.00
CA GLY A 104 -46.20 11.66 -48.79
C GLY A 104 -46.32 11.11 -50.21
N GLU A 105 -45.30 10.42 -50.72
CA GLU A 105 -45.26 9.87 -52.09
C GLU A 105 -46.39 8.92 -52.48
N ARG A 106 -47.11 8.33 -51.53
CA ARG A 106 -48.20 7.37 -51.81
C ARG A 106 -49.60 7.98 -51.76
N GLY A 107 -49.79 9.11 -51.06
CA GLY A 107 -51.13 9.61 -50.72
C GLY A 107 -51.95 8.62 -49.85
N ARG A 108 -53.25 8.87 -49.62
CA ARG A 108 -54.18 7.87 -49.02
C ARG A 108 -55.42 7.76 -49.87
N LEU A 109 -55.53 6.62 -50.53
CA LEU A 109 -56.67 6.27 -51.39
C LEU A 109 -56.99 7.41 -52.37
N SER A 110 -58.14 7.37 -53.03
CA SER A 110 -58.55 8.40 -54.00
C SER A 110 -58.92 9.76 -53.35
N ILE A 111 -58.51 10.02 -52.11
CA ILE A 111 -58.93 11.16 -51.29
C ILE A 111 -57.81 12.20 -51.15
N VAL A 112 -56.55 11.77 -50.99
CA VAL A 112 -55.39 12.68 -50.98
C VAL A 112 -54.37 12.19 -52.00
N PRO A 113 -54.02 13.02 -52.99
CA PRO A 113 -53.03 12.67 -54.00
C PRO A 113 -51.63 12.39 -53.43
N PRO A 114 -50.81 11.60 -54.13
CA PRO A 114 -49.36 11.53 -53.92
C PRO A 114 -48.72 12.91 -53.85
N ASN A 115 -47.81 13.12 -52.90
CA ASN A 115 -47.03 14.35 -52.73
C ASN A 115 -47.86 15.63 -52.53
N ALA A 116 -49.11 15.52 -52.09
CA ALA A 116 -49.94 16.69 -51.81
C ALA A 116 -49.42 17.50 -50.62
N THR A 117 -49.48 18.83 -50.75
CA THR A 117 -49.28 19.74 -49.61
C THR A 117 -50.60 19.87 -48.87
N LEU A 118 -50.55 19.67 -47.55
CA LEU A 118 -51.74 19.60 -46.70
C LEU A 118 -51.88 20.87 -45.88
N GLN A 119 -53.12 21.29 -45.71
CA GLN A 119 -53.48 22.41 -44.87
C GLN A 119 -54.46 21.96 -43.80
N PHE A 120 -54.13 22.22 -42.54
CA PHE A 120 -54.96 21.89 -41.39
C PHE A 120 -55.33 23.15 -40.64
N ILE A 121 -56.58 23.21 -40.18
CA ILE A 121 -56.99 24.15 -39.13
C ILE A 121 -57.13 23.30 -37.87
N ILE A 122 -56.30 23.57 -36.87
CA ILE A 122 -56.21 22.79 -35.63
C ILE A 122 -56.53 23.71 -34.45
N THR A 123 -57.44 23.27 -33.59
CA THR A 123 -57.77 23.90 -32.31
C THR A 123 -57.32 22.98 -31.17
N LEU A 124 -56.38 23.42 -30.34
CA LEU A 124 -55.91 22.67 -29.18
C LEU A 124 -56.85 22.89 -27.99
N LEU A 125 -57.56 21.85 -27.56
CA LEU A 125 -58.61 21.96 -26.54
C LEU A 125 -58.06 21.82 -25.13
N SER A 126 -57.23 20.82 -24.90
CA SER A 126 -56.62 20.53 -23.60
C SER A 126 -55.34 19.73 -23.76
N THR A 127 -54.47 19.86 -22.76
CA THR A 127 -53.31 18.99 -22.57
C THR A 127 -53.40 18.39 -21.18
N GLU A 128 -53.34 17.07 -21.09
CA GLU A 128 -53.26 16.34 -19.82
C GLU A 128 -51.81 15.87 -19.66
N GLN A 129 -51.14 16.39 -18.62
CA GLN A 129 -49.76 16.01 -18.33
C GLN A 129 -49.67 14.52 -18.06
N SER A 130 -48.80 13.82 -18.80
CA SER A 130 -48.53 12.42 -18.51
C SER A 130 -47.84 12.28 -17.15
N VAL A 131 -48.32 11.33 -16.35
CA VAL A 131 -47.73 10.98 -15.03
C VAL A 131 -46.28 10.54 -15.17
N ASP A 132 -45.87 10.13 -16.38
CA ASP A 132 -44.53 9.68 -16.71
C ASP A 132 -43.71 10.73 -17.49
N SER A 133 -44.18 11.99 -17.59
CA SER A 133 -43.40 13.08 -18.18
C SER A 133 -42.21 13.46 -17.30
N PRO A 134 -40.98 13.62 -17.84
CA PRO A 134 -39.80 14.03 -17.05
C PRO A 134 -40.03 15.31 -16.25
N ALA A 135 -40.72 16.29 -16.81
CA ALA A 135 -41.04 17.55 -16.14
C ALA A 135 -41.93 17.35 -14.91
N TYR A 136 -42.90 16.42 -14.99
CA TYR A 136 -43.76 16.07 -13.87
C TYR A 136 -42.98 15.33 -12.77
N LEU A 137 -42.12 14.38 -13.15
CA LEU A 137 -41.27 13.63 -12.21
C LEU A 137 -40.32 14.55 -11.46
N ILE A 138 -39.65 15.48 -12.16
CA ILE A 138 -38.76 16.49 -11.57
C ILE A 138 -39.52 17.36 -10.57
N LYS A 139 -40.69 17.88 -10.98
CA LYS A 139 -41.53 18.73 -10.12
C LYS A 139 -41.97 17.99 -8.86
N MET A 140 -42.47 16.76 -9.01
CA MET A 140 -42.94 15.95 -7.88
C MET A 140 -41.78 15.61 -6.91
N ALA A 141 -40.61 15.24 -7.44
CA ALA A 141 -39.42 15.00 -6.62
C ALA A 141 -38.98 16.26 -5.86
N ALA A 142 -39.05 17.44 -6.50
CA ALA A 142 -38.71 18.72 -5.88
C ALA A 142 -39.69 19.09 -4.76
N ASP A 143 -40.99 18.89 -4.96
CA ASP A 143 -42.03 19.16 -3.95
C ASP A 143 -41.89 18.23 -2.73
N LEU A 144 -41.61 16.94 -2.96
CA LEU A 144 -41.36 15.97 -1.87
C LEU A 144 -40.06 16.28 -1.11
N LYS A 145 -39.01 16.68 -1.82
CA LYS A 145 -37.77 17.18 -1.19
C LYS A 145 -38.05 18.42 -0.33
N ALA A 146 -38.88 19.35 -0.79
CA ALA A 146 -39.24 20.54 -0.02
C ALA A 146 -39.99 20.16 1.27
N GLN A 147 -40.97 19.25 1.17
CA GLN A 147 -41.66 18.69 2.35
C GLN A 147 -40.67 18.03 3.32
N GLY A 148 -39.72 17.23 2.81
CA GLY A 148 -38.68 16.62 3.62
C GLY A 148 -37.79 17.64 4.33
N ASN A 149 -37.45 18.75 3.67
CA ASN A 149 -36.68 19.84 4.28
C ASN A 149 -37.43 20.49 5.44
N ASP A 150 -38.75 20.66 5.32
CA ASP A 150 -39.57 21.24 6.37
C ASP A 150 -39.67 20.33 7.59
N PHE A 151 -39.88 19.02 7.39
CA PHE A 151 -39.81 18.04 8.48
C PHE A 151 -38.42 17.98 9.14
N TYR A 152 -37.35 18.10 8.35
CA TYR A 152 -35.99 18.11 8.87
C TYR A 152 -35.71 19.34 9.74
N LYS A 153 -36.27 20.50 9.37
CA LYS A 153 -36.19 21.74 10.17
C LYS A 153 -36.99 21.65 11.46
N THR A 154 -38.17 21.01 11.44
CA THR A 154 -38.98 20.78 12.64
C THR A 154 -38.39 19.70 13.57
N GLY A 155 -37.33 19.02 13.14
CA GLY A 155 -36.63 18.00 13.92
C GLY A 155 -37.20 16.59 13.76
N ASP A 156 -38.24 16.39 12.93
CA ASP A 156 -38.79 15.07 12.62
C ASP A 156 -37.99 14.42 11.49
N VAL A 157 -36.89 13.77 11.88
CA VAL A 157 -35.95 13.14 10.95
C VAL A 157 -36.57 11.91 10.26
N THR A 158 -37.45 11.19 10.94
CA THR A 158 -38.11 9.99 10.40
C THR A 158 -39.08 10.32 9.27
N SER A 159 -39.93 11.33 9.46
CA SER A 159 -40.84 11.79 8.41
C SER A 159 -40.07 12.42 7.26
N ALA A 160 -39.01 13.20 7.55
CA ALA A 160 -38.13 13.76 6.52
C ALA A 160 -37.52 12.66 5.63
N LEU A 161 -36.99 11.60 6.24
CA LEU A 161 -36.38 10.47 5.54
C LEU A 161 -37.39 9.72 4.66
N SER A 162 -38.63 9.55 5.13
CA SER A 162 -39.72 8.96 4.35
C SER A 162 -40.02 9.79 3.09
N ARG A 163 -40.08 11.13 3.21
CA ARG A 163 -40.31 12.03 2.08
C ARG A 163 -39.15 12.02 1.09
N TYR A 164 -37.91 11.97 1.57
CA TYR A 164 -36.74 11.87 0.67
C TYR A 164 -36.67 10.54 -0.07
N LYS A 165 -36.99 9.41 0.58
CA LYS A 165 -37.08 8.11 -0.10
C LYS A 165 -38.14 8.09 -1.19
N GLN A 166 -39.29 8.72 -0.94
CA GLN A 166 -40.32 8.89 -1.98
C GLN A 166 -39.79 9.74 -3.14
N ALA A 167 -39.08 10.84 -2.86
CA ALA A 167 -38.47 11.68 -3.87
C ALA A 167 -37.42 10.94 -4.72
N GLN A 168 -36.58 10.09 -4.09
CA GLN A 168 -35.58 9.27 -4.78
C GLN A 168 -36.21 8.32 -5.81
N GLY A 169 -37.40 7.77 -5.52
CA GLY A 169 -38.11 6.90 -6.45
C GLY A 169 -38.51 7.58 -7.77
N TYR A 170 -38.77 8.89 -7.76
CA TYR A 170 -39.09 9.66 -8.96
C TYR A 170 -37.85 10.04 -9.77
N THR A 171 -36.68 10.21 -9.12
CA THR A 171 -35.42 10.52 -9.80
C THR A 171 -34.70 9.29 -10.37
N ALA A 172 -35.10 8.07 -9.97
CA ALA A 172 -34.48 6.82 -10.40
C ALA A 172 -34.92 6.36 -11.82
N ARG A 173 -36.02 6.89 -12.36
CA ARG A 173 -36.51 6.53 -13.70
C ARG A 173 -35.76 7.33 -14.77
N GLN A 174 -34.93 6.68 -15.58
CA GLN A 174 -34.06 7.35 -16.56
C GLN A 174 -34.35 7.00 -18.03
N ASP A 175 -35.45 6.28 -18.31
CA ASP A 175 -35.75 5.82 -19.68
C ASP A 175 -36.30 6.96 -20.57
N ASP A 176 -35.67 7.17 -21.73
CA ASP A 176 -36.08 8.13 -22.78
C ASP A 176 -36.24 9.60 -22.32
N VAL A 177 -35.22 10.13 -21.62
CA VAL A 177 -35.19 11.50 -21.09
C VAL A 177 -34.22 12.38 -21.89
N SER A 178 -34.56 13.67 -22.07
CA SER A 178 -33.68 14.65 -22.73
C SER A 178 -32.43 14.92 -21.88
N LYS A 179 -31.32 15.35 -22.50
CA LYS A 179 -30.06 15.62 -21.77
C LYS A 179 -30.22 16.70 -20.71
N GLU A 180 -31.00 17.74 -21.00
CA GLU A 180 -31.25 18.86 -20.07
C GLU A 180 -32.05 18.42 -18.85
N ASP A 181 -33.09 17.59 -19.06
CA ASP A 181 -33.89 17.04 -17.97
C ASP A 181 -33.09 16.03 -17.14
N LEU A 182 -32.21 15.24 -17.78
CA LEU A 182 -31.34 14.29 -17.10
C LEU A 182 -30.38 15.00 -16.14
N ASP A 183 -29.75 16.10 -16.59
CA ASP A 183 -28.85 16.89 -15.75
C ASP A 183 -29.60 17.50 -14.54
N GLN A 184 -30.85 17.96 -14.74
CA GLN A 184 -31.72 18.44 -13.66
C GLN A 184 -32.10 17.34 -12.67
N MET A 185 -32.43 16.14 -13.17
CA MET A 185 -32.74 14.97 -12.35
C MET A 185 -31.54 14.51 -11.53
N GLN A 186 -30.33 14.51 -12.12
CA GLN A 186 -29.10 14.16 -11.41
C GLN A 186 -28.76 15.19 -10.32
N ALA A 187 -28.84 16.48 -10.62
CA ALA A 187 -28.61 17.53 -9.62
C ALA A 187 -29.61 17.45 -8.46
N LEU A 188 -30.87 17.12 -8.75
CA LEU A 188 -31.90 16.90 -7.75
C LEU A 188 -31.62 15.64 -6.92
N SER A 189 -31.20 14.55 -7.56
CA SER A 189 -30.82 13.28 -6.92
C SER A 189 -29.67 13.46 -5.93
N VAL A 190 -28.58 14.14 -6.35
CA VAL A 190 -27.44 14.49 -5.48
C VAL A 190 -27.93 15.23 -4.23
N SER A 191 -28.82 16.20 -4.40
CA SER A 191 -29.35 16.96 -3.27
C SER A 191 -30.27 16.13 -2.35
N ILE A 192 -31.07 15.20 -2.88
CA ILE A 192 -31.94 14.32 -2.10
C ILE A 192 -31.08 13.36 -1.27
N LEU A 193 -30.13 12.66 -1.92
CA LEU A 193 -29.22 11.73 -1.27
C LEU A 193 -28.35 12.41 -0.20
N ALA A 194 -27.86 13.62 -0.47
CA ALA A 194 -27.13 14.41 0.52
C ALA A 194 -28.03 14.77 1.73
N ASN A 195 -29.31 15.03 1.54
CA ASN A 195 -30.23 15.26 2.65
C ASN A 195 -30.59 13.98 3.41
N MET A 196 -30.70 12.84 2.72
CA MET A 196 -30.88 11.52 3.34
C MET A 196 -29.69 11.15 4.21
N ALA A 197 -28.46 11.32 3.71
CA ALA A 197 -27.24 11.12 4.50
C ALA A 197 -27.23 12.00 5.76
N ALA A 198 -27.70 13.24 5.68
CA ALA A 198 -27.82 14.13 6.84
C ALA A 198 -28.82 13.59 7.89
N CYS A 199 -29.92 12.99 7.43
CA CYS A 199 -30.90 12.34 8.29
C CYS A 199 -30.31 11.11 8.98
N TYR A 200 -29.65 10.23 8.22
CA TYR A 200 -29.00 9.03 8.78
C TYR A 200 -27.87 9.36 9.76
N THR A 201 -27.11 10.44 9.51
CA THR A 201 -26.10 10.93 10.46
C THR A 201 -26.75 11.35 11.79
N LYS A 202 -27.91 12.01 11.75
CA LYS A 202 -28.66 12.39 12.97
C LYS A 202 -29.21 11.18 13.72
N THR A 203 -29.63 10.13 13.01
CA THR A 203 -30.10 8.88 13.62
C THR A 203 -28.98 7.92 14.01
N GLN A 204 -27.70 8.31 13.81
CA GLN A 204 -26.51 7.49 14.05
C GLN A 204 -26.50 6.17 13.25
N ASP A 205 -27.16 6.15 12.10
CA ASP A 205 -27.12 5.02 11.18
C ASP A 205 -25.96 5.21 10.20
N TRP A 206 -24.77 4.80 10.65
CA TRP A 206 -23.51 5.06 9.94
C TRP A 206 -23.40 4.32 8.61
N LYS A 207 -23.95 3.11 8.52
CA LYS A 207 -23.91 2.29 7.28
C LYS A 207 -24.68 2.97 6.16
N ASN A 208 -25.95 3.29 6.40
CA ASN A 208 -26.79 3.97 5.42
C ASN A 208 -26.29 5.40 5.11
N THR A 209 -25.62 6.06 6.07
CA THR A 209 -24.95 7.35 5.80
C THR A 209 -23.83 7.20 4.78
N ILE A 210 -22.96 6.19 4.96
CA ILE A 210 -21.83 5.93 4.07
C ILE A 210 -22.33 5.58 2.66
N ASP A 211 -23.32 4.69 2.54
CA ASP A 211 -23.86 4.25 1.26
C ASP A 211 -24.47 5.43 0.47
N CYS A 212 -25.31 6.24 1.12
CA CYS A 212 -25.88 7.44 0.50
C CYS A 212 -24.79 8.44 0.08
N CYS A 213 -23.73 8.59 0.86
CA CYS A 213 -22.63 9.49 0.52
C CYS A 213 -21.76 8.96 -0.62
N LYS A 214 -21.57 7.64 -0.74
CA LYS A 214 -20.85 7.02 -1.87
C LYS A 214 -21.62 7.22 -3.18
N GLU A 215 -22.93 6.98 -3.18
CA GLU A 215 -23.78 7.27 -4.34
C GLU A 215 -23.70 8.75 -4.77
N VAL A 216 -23.65 9.68 -3.81
CA VAL A 216 -23.44 11.10 -4.12
C VAL A 216 -22.09 11.35 -4.79
N LEU A 217 -21.02 10.68 -4.35
CA LEU A 217 -19.67 10.87 -4.92
C LEU A 217 -19.51 10.25 -6.31
N GLU A 218 -20.30 9.22 -6.64
CA GLU A 218 -20.37 8.68 -8.00
C GLU A 218 -20.98 9.70 -8.98
N LEU A 219 -21.94 10.51 -8.52
CA LEU A 219 -22.60 11.55 -9.31
C LEU A 219 -21.84 12.89 -9.28
N ASP A 220 -21.31 13.28 -8.12
CA ASP A 220 -20.55 14.52 -7.89
C ASP A 220 -19.29 14.24 -7.05
N PRO A 221 -18.15 13.91 -7.69
CA PRO A 221 -16.89 13.64 -7.02
C PRO A 221 -16.32 14.83 -6.21
N CYS A 222 -16.84 16.04 -6.43
CA CYS A 222 -16.41 17.28 -5.78
C CYS A 222 -17.32 17.68 -4.60
N HIS A 223 -18.20 16.80 -4.14
CA HIS A 223 -19.13 17.10 -3.05
C HIS A 223 -18.47 16.99 -1.65
N VAL A 224 -17.98 18.13 -1.12
CA VAL A 224 -17.28 18.25 0.19
C VAL A 224 -18.01 17.57 1.36
N LYS A 225 -19.32 17.82 1.49
CA LYS A 225 -20.11 17.33 2.65
C LYS A 225 -20.20 15.81 2.69
N SER A 226 -20.09 15.13 1.55
CA SER A 226 -20.10 13.66 1.51
C SER A 226 -18.82 13.09 2.09
N TYR A 227 -17.64 13.59 1.66
CA TYR A 227 -16.36 13.19 2.26
C TYR A 227 -16.32 13.45 3.77
N TYR A 228 -16.81 14.61 4.21
CA TYR A 228 -16.85 14.95 5.62
C TYR A 228 -17.71 13.97 6.42
N ARG A 229 -18.91 13.63 5.94
CA ARG A 229 -19.82 12.69 6.62
C ARG A 229 -19.32 11.26 6.59
N ILE A 230 -18.68 10.83 5.51
CA ILE A 230 -18.04 9.51 5.42
C ILE A 230 -16.92 9.41 6.46
N GLY A 231 -16.02 10.40 6.52
CA GLY A 231 -14.94 10.44 7.51
C GLY A 231 -15.48 10.45 8.95
N GLN A 232 -16.54 11.21 9.21
CA GLN A 232 -17.21 11.21 10.51
C GLN A 232 -17.84 9.84 10.86
N SER A 233 -18.45 9.17 9.87
CA SER A 233 -19.15 7.89 10.04
C SER A 233 -18.17 6.76 10.33
N TYR A 234 -17.11 6.62 9.52
CA TYR A 234 -16.05 5.64 9.76
C TYR A 234 -15.32 5.89 11.09
N SER A 235 -15.08 7.16 11.44
CA SER A 235 -14.56 7.51 12.77
C SER A 235 -15.47 7.06 13.92
N ALA A 236 -16.80 7.09 13.73
CA ALA A 236 -17.76 6.61 14.71
C ALA A 236 -17.83 5.07 14.80
N ILE A 237 -17.57 4.38 13.67
CA ILE A 237 -17.43 2.91 13.61
C ILE A 237 -16.09 2.44 14.23
N ASN A 238 -15.20 3.37 14.59
CA ASN A 238 -13.83 3.13 15.06
C ASN A 238 -12.91 2.54 13.98
N ASP A 239 -13.24 2.83 12.74
CA ASP A 239 -12.50 2.44 11.55
C ASP A 239 -11.78 3.67 10.99
N ILE A 240 -10.60 3.96 11.54
CA ILE A 240 -9.95 5.27 11.40
C ILE A 240 -9.18 5.37 10.07
N GLU A 241 -8.71 4.26 9.54
CA GLU A 241 -7.90 4.21 8.31
C GLU A 241 -8.75 4.57 7.09
N GLU A 242 -9.89 3.90 6.95
CA GLU A 242 -10.91 4.15 5.93
C GLU A 242 -11.41 5.60 6.02
N ALA A 243 -11.62 6.11 7.24
CA ALA A 243 -12.00 7.50 7.46
C ALA A 243 -10.94 8.47 6.89
N MET A 244 -9.66 8.22 7.14
CA MET A 244 -8.55 9.04 6.65
C MET A 244 -8.39 8.95 5.13
N GLN A 245 -8.57 7.75 4.55
CA GLN A 245 -8.46 7.52 3.12
C GLN A 245 -9.48 8.36 2.33
N TYR A 246 -10.77 8.31 2.74
CA TYR A 246 -11.81 9.11 2.10
C TYR A 246 -11.59 10.61 2.26
N VAL A 247 -11.13 11.08 3.43
CA VAL A 247 -10.84 12.52 3.63
C VAL A 247 -9.64 12.97 2.78
N ARG A 248 -8.59 12.14 2.63
CA ARG A 248 -7.47 12.42 1.71
C ARG A 248 -7.92 12.48 0.26
N GLN A 249 -8.80 11.56 -0.16
CA GLN A 249 -9.39 11.59 -1.49
C GLN A 249 -10.17 12.89 -1.74
N GLY A 250 -10.94 13.35 -0.74
CA GLY A 250 -11.63 14.64 -0.77
C GLY A 250 -10.67 15.82 -0.92
N LEU A 251 -9.58 15.87 -0.14
CA LEU A 251 -8.55 16.91 -0.23
C LEU A 251 -7.78 16.90 -1.56
N LYS A 252 -7.66 15.73 -2.20
CA LYS A 252 -7.05 15.60 -3.54
C LYS A 252 -7.96 16.20 -4.62
N ASN A 253 -9.26 15.94 -4.55
CA ASN A 253 -10.23 16.48 -5.51
C ASN A 253 -10.54 17.96 -5.25
N ILE A 254 -10.46 18.40 -3.99
CA ILE A 254 -10.81 19.74 -3.54
C ILE A 254 -9.66 20.27 -2.66
N PRO A 255 -8.58 20.77 -3.27
CA PRO A 255 -7.44 21.27 -2.52
C PRO A 255 -7.83 22.52 -1.71
N ASN A 256 -7.30 22.61 -0.48
CA ASN A 256 -7.47 23.74 0.45
C ASN A 256 -8.89 23.96 1.03
N ASP A 257 -9.71 22.92 1.17
CA ASP A 257 -10.96 23.06 1.94
C ASP A 257 -10.71 23.01 3.46
N PRO A 258 -11.00 24.10 4.21
CA PRO A 258 -10.74 24.15 5.65
C PRO A 258 -11.56 23.13 6.45
N SER A 259 -12.73 22.72 5.95
CA SER A 259 -13.59 21.78 6.68
C SER A 259 -13.02 20.36 6.68
N LEU A 260 -12.53 19.90 5.54
CA LEU A 260 -11.84 18.61 5.39
C LEU A 260 -10.46 18.61 6.05
N GLU A 261 -9.73 19.72 5.96
CA GLU A 261 -8.40 19.83 6.61
C GLU A 261 -8.51 19.75 8.14
N SER A 262 -9.51 20.42 8.73
CA SER A 262 -9.78 20.31 10.16
C SER A 262 -10.19 18.89 10.57
N LEU A 263 -11.03 18.21 9.78
CA LEU A 263 -11.43 16.83 10.04
C LEU A 263 -10.23 15.88 9.93
N TYR A 264 -9.37 16.07 8.93
CA TYR A 264 -8.17 15.27 8.74
C TYR A 264 -7.24 15.38 9.95
N GLN A 265 -6.97 16.59 10.45
CA GLN A 265 -6.18 16.80 11.66
C GLN A 265 -6.78 16.11 12.88
N GLN A 266 -8.11 16.13 13.04
CA GLN A 266 -8.79 15.43 14.14
C GLN A 266 -8.67 13.91 14.03
N LEU A 267 -8.82 13.36 12.81
CA LEU A 267 -8.67 11.94 12.55
C LEU A 267 -7.23 11.49 12.76
N GLU A 268 -6.25 12.30 12.35
CA GLU A 268 -4.83 12.04 12.55
C GLU A 268 -4.47 11.95 14.04
N GLN A 269 -4.97 12.87 14.87
CA GLN A 269 -4.78 12.78 16.33
C GLN A 269 -5.44 11.54 16.92
N LYS A 270 -6.66 11.20 16.48
CA LYS A 270 -7.33 9.96 16.91
C LYS A 270 -6.57 8.71 16.45
N TYR A 271 -6.02 8.72 15.24
CA TYR A 271 -5.23 7.64 14.68
C TYR A 271 -3.98 7.42 15.53
N ILE A 272 -3.23 8.48 15.86
CA ILE A 272 -2.04 8.39 16.72
C ILE A 272 -2.37 7.75 18.08
N VAL A 273 -3.48 8.15 18.70
CA VAL A 273 -3.92 7.59 20.00
C VAL A 273 -4.38 6.14 19.87
N TRP A 274 -5.19 5.82 18.86
CA TRP A 274 -5.64 4.46 18.56
C TRP A 274 -4.45 3.53 18.29
N LYS A 275 -3.50 4.00 17.48
CA LYS A 275 -2.26 3.31 17.10
C LYS A 275 -1.38 3.07 18.31
N SER A 276 -1.26 4.06 19.22
CA SER A 276 -0.51 3.92 20.48
C SER A 276 -1.16 2.93 21.46
N ARG A 277 -2.50 2.90 21.55
CA ARG A 277 -3.23 1.93 22.39
C ARG A 277 -3.20 0.51 21.85
N ASN A 278 -3.21 0.38 20.53
CA ASN A 278 -3.12 -0.92 19.88
C ASN A 278 -1.67 -1.41 19.76
N LYS A 279 -0.65 -0.54 19.91
CA LYS A 279 0.75 -0.93 20.03
C LYS A 279 0.96 -2.01 21.09
N GLU A 280 0.32 -1.91 22.26
CA GLU A 280 0.40 -2.93 23.33
C GLU A 280 -0.35 -4.23 23.00
N LYS A 281 -1.39 -4.18 22.16
CA LYS A 281 -2.17 -5.36 21.75
C LYS A 281 -1.53 -6.10 20.57
N PHE A 282 -1.02 -5.36 19.59
CA PHE A 282 -0.25 -5.89 18.47
C PHE A 282 1.13 -6.34 18.92
N SER A 283 1.75 -5.68 19.92
CA SER A 283 2.97 -6.18 20.59
C SER A 283 2.78 -7.57 21.20
N LYS A 284 1.57 -7.97 21.60
CA LYS A 284 1.25 -9.31 22.13
C LYS A 284 0.83 -10.33 21.05
N LEU A 285 0.59 -9.87 19.82
CA LEU A 285 0.28 -10.72 18.65
C LEU A 285 1.50 -10.91 17.73
N PHE A 286 2.46 -9.98 17.80
CA PHE A 286 3.71 -9.93 17.05
C PHE A 286 4.95 -10.11 17.95
N THR A 287 4.81 -10.80 19.09
CA THR A 287 5.90 -11.28 19.95
C THR A 287 6.70 -12.40 19.26
N SER A 288 7.25 -12.05 18.12
CA SER A 288 8.47 -12.62 17.60
C SER A 288 9.24 -11.43 17.05
N TYR A 289 10.29 -11.04 17.75
CA TYR A 289 10.88 -9.70 17.74
C TYR A 289 11.35 -9.15 16.38
N SER A 290 11.29 -9.93 15.29
CA SER A 290 11.63 -9.45 13.94
C SER A 290 10.61 -8.45 13.35
N LEU A 291 9.33 -8.46 13.79
CA LEU A 291 8.33 -7.49 13.31
C LEU A 291 8.14 -6.24 14.18
N SER A 292 8.69 -6.17 15.40
CA SER A 292 8.62 -4.95 16.22
C SER A 292 9.50 -3.83 15.64
N CYS A 293 10.67 -4.19 15.08
CA CYS A 293 11.52 -3.29 14.29
C CYS A 293 10.85 -2.89 12.97
N TYR A 294 10.07 -3.77 12.36
CA TYR A 294 9.28 -3.48 11.15
C TYR A 294 8.18 -2.46 11.44
N ALA A 295 7.44 -2.66 12.54
CA ALA A 295 6.47 -1.71 13.02
C ALA A 295 7.17 -0.36 13.29
N ASN A 296 8.28 -0.32 14.06
CA ASN A 296 9.05 0.90 14.34
C ASN A 296 9.61 1.62 13.09
N ALA A 297 10.04 0.89 12.06
CA ALA A 297 10.48 1.45 10.79
C ALA A 297 9.31 2.04 9.97
N MET A 298 8.17 1.35 9.95
CA MET A 298 6.92 1.86 9.36
C MET A 298 6.40 3.11 10.10
N TYR A 299 6.64 3.20 11.43
CA TYR A 299 6.38 4.37 12.27
C TYR A 299 7.36 5.54 12.04
N ALA A 300 8.49 5.32 11.37
CA ALA A 300 9.54 6.34 11.17
C ALA A 300 9.33 7.21 9.92
N ASN A 301 8.29 6.96 9.11
CA ASN A 301 7.93 7.77 7.94
C ASN A 301 7.35 9.17 8.28
N LEU A 302 7.48 9.63 9.53
CA LEU A 302 7.36 11.03 9.93
C LEU A 302 8.50 11.37 10.91
N ASP A 303 9.57 11.99 10.42
CA ASP A 303 10.52 12.85 11.16
C ASP A 303 11.18 12.30 12.46
N HIS A 304 11.13 10.99 12.76
CA HIS A 304 11.54 10.48 14.08
C HIS A 304 12.64 9.41 14.16
N CYS A 305 13.33 9.06 13.08
CA CYS A 305 14.59 8.31 13.20
C CYS A 305 15.75 9.27 13.49
N TYR A 306 16.01 9.61 14.77
CA TYR A 306 17.30 10.03 15.35
C TYR A 306 17.06 10.47 16.81
N LEU A 307 16.71 9.55 17.71
CA LEU A 307 16.39 9.96 19.08
C LEU A 307 16.91 9.03 20.17
N ILE A 308 18.23 8.80 20.16
CA ILE A 308 19.03 8.85 21.38
C ILE A 308 20.32 9.66 21.09
N GLY A 309 20.21 10.95 20.78
CA GLY A 309 21.40 11.81 20.74
C GLY A 309 21.30 13.20 20.11
N TRP A 310 20.30 13.48 19.26
CA TRP A 310 20.26 14.73 18.50
C TRP A 310 18.95 15.50 18.74
N ARG A 311 18.83 16.11 19.92
CA ARG A 311 17.87 17.22 20.10
C ARG A 311 18.43 18.47 19.40
N ARG A 312 17.67 18.93 18.39
CA ARG A 312 17.43 20.34 18.07
C ARG A 312 18.47 21.04 17.19
N PHE A 313 18.36 20.89 15.86
CA PHE A 313 18.67 21.95 14.89
C PHE A 313 17.74 21.81 13.67
N LYS A 314 16.55 22.42 13.74
CA LYS A 314 15.93 23.00 12.54
C LYS A 314 16.79 24.21 12.19
N ASN A 315 17.64 24.09 11.17
CA ASN A 315 18.15 25.19 10.35
C ASN A 315 18.95 24.63 9.16
N ASP A 316 18.56 25.06 7.96
CA ASP A 316 19.28 25.03 6.67
C ASP A 316 20.67 24.37 6.65
N SER A 317 20.73 23.04 6.61
CA SER A 317 22.00 22.33 6.45
C SER A 317 21.90 21.25 5.37
N LYS A 318 23.00 21.15 4.61
CA LYS A 318 23.23 20.30 3.45
C LYS A 318 22.74 18.85 3.66
N PRO A 319 22.39 18.13 2.57
CA PRO A 319 21.89 16.75 2.67
C PRO A 319 22.88 15.88 3.47
N ILE A 320 22.34 15.21 4.50
CA ILE A 320 23.06 14.25 5.34
C ILE A 320 23.42 13.06 4.45
N VAL A 321 24.70 12.73 4.33
CA VAL A 321 25.16 11.56 3.58
C VAL A 321 25.05 10.34 4.49
N SER A 322 24.28 9.34 4.08
CA SER A 322 24.12 8.08 4.84
C SER A 322 25.27 7.12 4.55
N HIS A 323 25.71 6.34 5.54
CA HIS A 323 26.76 5.33 5.38
C HIS A 323 26.15 3.94 5.54
N PHE A 324 26.38 3.04 4.59
CA PHE A 324 25.88 1.67 4.66
C PHE A 324 27.03 0.68 4.46
N ASN A 325 27.40 -0.02 5.52
CA ASN A 325 28.53 -0.96 5.51
C ASN A 325 28.03 -2.41 5.46
N VAL A 326 28.45 -3.17 4.45
CA VAL A 326 28.11 -4.59 4.23
C VAL A 326 29.38 -5.42 4.29
N MET A 327 29.38 -6.47 5.11
CA MET A 327 30.49 -7.40 5.25
C MET A 327 30.21 -8.72 4.54
N VAL A 328 31.23 -9.30 3.91
CA VAL A 328 31.14 -10.58 3.21
C VAL A 328 31.99 -11.61 3.94
N VAL A 329 31.38 -12.71 4.40
CA VAL A 329 31.99 -13.75 5.25
C VAL A 329 31.68 -15.13 4.70
N GLY A 330 32.56 -16.12 4.91
CA GLY A 330 32.33 -17.51 4.51
C GLY A 330 33.63 -18.25 4.16
N PHE A 331 33.51 -19.54 3.85
CA PHE A 331 34.66 -20.40 3.54
C PHE A 331 35.43 -19.95 2.28
N SER A 332 36.71 -20.33 2.23
CA SER A 332 37.56 -20.04 1.08
C SER A 332 37.01 -20.67 -0.21
N GLY A 333 37.10 -19.93 -1.31
CA GLY A 333 36.69 -20.44 -2.63
C GLY A 333 35.20 -20.34 -2.96
N LEU A 334 34.36 -19.69 -2.15
CA LEU A 334 32.92 -19.53 -2.41
C LEU A 334 32.51 -18.31 -3.25
N GLY A 335 33.48 -17.48 -3.67
CA GLY A 335 33.21 -16.33 -4.55
C GLY A 335 32.95 -14.99 -3.83
N LYS A 336 33.38 -14.84 -2.56
CA LYS A 336 33.22 -13.61 -1.77
C LYS A 336 33.81 -12.36 -2.44
N THR A 337 35.09 -12.42 -2.80
CA THR A 337 35.79 -11.32 -3.48
C THR A 337 35.17 -11.03 -4.85
N SER A 338 34.74 -12.07 -5.55
CA SER A 338 34.04 -11.94 -6.83
C SER A 338 32.68 -11.26 -6.66
N PHE A 339 31.95 -11.52 -5.57
CA PHE A 339 30.72 -10.79 -5.23
C PHE A 339 30.98 -9.30 -5.07
N VAL A 340 32.03 -8.91 -4.33
CA VAL A 340 32.39 -7.50 -4.16
C VAL A 340 32.64 -6.84 -5.52
N ARG A 341 33.36 -7.51 -6.44
CA ARG A 341 33.60 -6.99 -7.79
C ARG A 341 32.31 -6.90 -8.62
N THR A 342 31.51 -7.96 -8.67
CA THR A 342 30.22 -7.96 -9.39
C THR A 342 29.28 -6.87 -8.85
N MET A 343 29.25 -6.64 -7.53
CA MET A 343 28.47 -5.57 -6.91
C MET A 343 28.89 -4.19 -7.40
N LEU A 344 30.19 -3.90 -7.38
CA LEU A 344 30.76 -2.62 -7.84
C LEU A 344 30.49 -2.38 -9.33
N GLU A 345 30.70 -3.40 -10.17
CA GLU A 345 30.48 -3.31 -11.62
C GLU A 345 29.00 -3.15 -11.96
N SER A 346 28.10 -3.84 -11.25
CA SER A 346 26.66 -3.70 -11.44
C SER A 346 26.14 -2.29 -11.12
N LEU A 347 26.87 -1.52 -10.33
CA LEU A 347 26.52 -0.15 -9.95
C LEU A 347 27.24 0.90 -10.83
N LYS A 348 28.22 0.50 -11.67
CA LYS A 348 29.04 1.37 -12.54
C LYS A 348 29.62 2.61 -11.82
N LEU A 349 29.97 2.47 -10.54
CA LEU A 349 30.34 3.61 -9.69
C LEU A 349 31.82 3.98 -9.83
N LYS A 350 32.14 5.26 -9.62
CA LYS A 350 33.52 5.75 -9.56
C LYS A 350 34.12 5.42 -8.19
N LEU A 351 35.19 4.62 -8.15
CA LEU A 351 35.92 4.30 -6.92
C LEU A 351 36.53 5.58 -6.32
N THR A 352 36.08 6.00 -5.15
CA THR A 352 36.72 7.04 -4.33
C THR A 352 37.55 6.37 -3.23
N LYS A 353 38.88 6.45 -3.33
CA LYS A 353 39.77 5.94 -2.28
C LYS A 353 39.79 6.93 -1.11
N GLU A 354 38.89 6.78 -0.15
CA GLU A 354 39.10 7.39 1.16
C GLU A 354 39.91 6.42 2.04
N LYS A 355 41.14 6.82 2.37
CA LYS A 355 41.92 6.18 3.44
C LYS A 355 41.19 6.46 4.76
N ARG A 356 40.66 5.42 5.42
CA ARG A 356 40.24 5.53 6.81
C ARG A 356 40.97 4.52 7.68
N ASP A 357 41.56 5.07 8.73
CA ASP A 357 42.32 4.37 9.76
C ASP A 357 41.39 3.52 10.61
N THR A 358 41.58 2.20 10.55
CA THR A 358 41.25 1.29 11.65
C THR A 358 42.53 0.54 11.99
N MET A 359 42.73 0.18 13.26
CA MET A 359 44.00 -0.30 13.83
C MET A 359 44.56 -1.61 13.23
N PHE A 360 43.96 -2.13 12.16
CA PHE A 360 44.55 -3.13 11.27
C PHE A 360 45.17 -2.39 10.09
N GLN A 361 46.50 -2.20 10.13
CA GLN A 361 47.25 -1.46 9.13
C GLN A 361 46.87 -1.89 7.70
N PRO A 362 46.70 -0.95 6.75
CA PRO A 362 46.71 -1.31 5.35
C PRO A 362 48.10 -1.87 5.07
N SER A 363 48.16 -3.12 4.60
CA SER A 363 49.32 -3.57 3.84
C SER A 363 49.67 -2.45 2.86
N SER A 364 50.94 -2.08 2.80
CA SER A 364 51.52 -1.00 1.99
C SER A 364 51.36 -1.17 0.46
N SER A 365 50.42 -2.01 0.03
CA SER A 365 49.95 -2.28 -1.31
C SER A 365 48.53 -1.73 -1.58
N GLY A 366 48.17 -0.58 -0.97
CA GLY A 366 46.91 0.13 -1.24
C GLY A 366 46.76 0.73 -2.65
N GLN A 367 47.61 0.34 -3.60
CA GLN A 367 47.45 0.59 -5.02
C GLN A 367 47.06 -0.72 -5.72
N SER A 368 45.80 -0.79 -6.19
CA SER A 368 45.26 -1.70 -7.23
C SER A 368 44.70 -3.10 -6.87
N LEU A 369 44.26 -3.41 -5.65
CA LEU A 369 43.60 -4.73 -5.40
C LEU A 369 42.31 -5.01 -6.21
N ILE A 370 41.64 -3.97 -6.74
CA ILE A 370 40.47 -4.10 -7.62
C ILE A 370 40.86 -4.05 -9.11
N GLN A 371 42.09 -3.66 -9.44
CA GLN A 371 42.59 -3.58 -10.82
C GLN A 371 43.67 -4.64 -11.02
N GLY A 372 43.26 -5.80 -11.55
CA GLY A 372 44.13 -6.95 -11.76
C GLY A 372 43.45 -8.30 -11.44
N PRO A 373 44.20 -9.41 -11.57
CA PRO A 373 43.69 -10.76 -11.32
C PRO A 373 43.03 -10.91 -9.94
N LEU A 374 42.10 -11.86 -9.84
CA LEU A 374 41.52 -12.27 -8.56
C LEU A 374 42.60 -12.96 -7.71
N GLU A 375 43.04 -12.29 -6.65
CA GLU A 375 43.94 -12.86 -5.64
C GLU A 375 43.18 -13.30 -4.39
N ARG A 376 43.77 -14.23 -3.63
CA ARG A 376 43.18 -14.68 -2.36
C ARG A 376 43.29 -13.56 -1.31
N THR A 377 42.17 -13.19 -0.71
CA THR A 377 42.12 -12.24 0.41
C THR A 377 42.79 -12.84 1.65
N LEU A 378 43.93 -12.27 2.04
CA LEU A 378 44.71 -12.68 3.23
C LEU A 378 44.38 -11.85 4.47
N VAL A 379 43.98 -10.59 4.28
CA VAL A 379 43.65 -9.63 5.34
C VAL A 379 42.33 -8.96 4.96
N PRO A 380 41.44 -8.66 5.92
CA PRO A 380 40.22 -7.92 5.62
C PRO A 380 40.53 -6.58 4.95
N TYR A 381 39.78 -6.21 3.93
CA TYR A 381 39.90 -4.91 3.29
C TYR A 381 38.53 -4.31 2.99
N THR A 382 38.49 -2.98 2.91
CA THR A 382 37.25 -2.22 2.72
C THR A 382 37.29 -1.45 1.41
N VAL A 383 36.14 -1.36 0.75
CA VAL A 383 35.92 -0.58 -0.47
C VAL A 383 34.71 0.32 -0.25
N SER A 384 34.93 1.63 -0.20
CA SER A 384 33.85 2.61 -0.05
C SER A 384 33.53 3.27 -1.39
N VAL A 385 32.25 3.51 -1.64
CA VAL A 385 31.76 4.05 -2.91
C VAL A 385 30.58 4.99 -2.70
N ASP A 386 30.66 6.17 -3.29
CA ASP A 386 29.59 7.16 -3.29
C ASP A 386 28.51 6.76 -4.31
N THR A 387 27.27 6.60 -3.84
CA THR A 387 26.12 6.18 -4.64
C THR A 387 24.93 7.09 -4.34
N GLU A 388 24.05 7.28 -5.33
CA GLU A 388 22.75 7.93 -5.13
C GLU A 388 21.66 6.88 -5.34
N VAL A 389 20.84 6.66 -4.30
CA VAL A 389 19.79 5.62 -4.30
C VAL A 389 18.52 6.27 -3.73
N ASP A 390 17.43 6.24 -4.49
CA ASP A 390 16.16 6.94 -4.18
C ASP A 390 16.29 8.46 -3.96
N GLY A 391 17.19 9.11 -4.70
CA GLY A 391 17.45 10.55 -4.55
C GLY A 391 18.22 10.93 -3.27
N GLU A 392 18.63 9.94 -2.48
CA GLU A 392 19.49 10.12 -1.30
C GLU A 392 20.95 9.80 -1.65
N LYS A 393 21.86 10.69 -1.25
CA LYS A 393 23.30 10.42 -1.36
C LYS A 393 23.75 9.54 -0.21
N MET A 394 24.43 8.44 -0.55
CA MET A 394 24.96 7.51 0.43
C MET A 394 26.35 7.00 0.05
N VAL A 395 27.09 6.51 1.05
CA VAL A 395 28.36 5.81 0.88
C VAL A 395 28.15 4.34 1.21
N LEU A 396 28.28 3.48 0.21
CA LEU A 396 28.29 2.02 0.38
C LEU A 396 29.72 1.57 0.68
N THR A 397 29.94 0.91 1.81
CA THR A 397 31.23 0.28 2.14
C THR A 397 31.10 -1.23 2.10
N LEU A 398 31.84 -1.90 1.21
CA LEU A 398 31.93 -3.35 1.13
C LEU A 398 33.20 -3.81 1.86
N ILE A 399 33.03 -4.72 2.82
CA ILE A 399 34.12 -5.27 3.64
C ILE A 399 34.33 -6.73 3.22
N ASP A 400 35.40 -7.02 2.50
CA ASP A 400 35.78 -8.39 2.14
C ASP A 400 36.65 -9.00 3.25
N THR A 401 36.35 -10.24 3.62
CA THR A 401 37.07 -10.95 4.68
C THR A 401 37.83 -12.17 4.15
N PRO A 402 38.96 -12.55 4.77
CA PRO A 402 39.66 -13.79 4.44
C PRO A 402 38.72 -14.99 4.59
N GLY A 403 38.84 -15.95 3.68
CA GLY A 403 38.01 -17.16 3.75
C GLY A 403 38.38 -18.06 4.92
N PHE A 404 37.38 -18.63 5.58
CA PHE A 404 37.61 -19.69 6.56
C PHE A 404 38.31 -20.87 5.90
N GLN A 405 39.28 -21.43 6.63
CA GLN A 405 39.94 -22.67 6.29
C GLN A 405 39.32 -23.79 7.13
N THR A 406 39.12 -24.96 6.55
CA THR A 406 38.43 -26.12 7.15
C THR A 406 39.23 -26.84 8.25
N ASP A 407 40.17 -26.15 8.89
CA ASP A 407 41.04 -26.67 9.94
C ASP A 407 40.62 -26.18 11.35
N TYR A 408 41.40 -26.49 12.38
CA TYR A 408 41.18 -26.05 13.77
C TYR A 408 41.28 -24.52 13.98
N THR A 409 41.44 -23.74 12.92
CA THR A 409 41.60 -22.28 12.95
C THR A 409 40.29 -21.51 12.84
N VAL A 410 39.16 -22.16 12.50
CA VAL A 410 37.87 -21.48 12.28
C VAL A 410 37.46 -20.63 13.48
N ASP A 411 37.60 -21.14 14.71
CA ASP A 411 37.24 -20.40 15.92
C ASP A 411 38.09 -19.13 16.13
N LYS A 412 39.38 -19.19 15.79
CA LYS A 412 40.25 -18.01 15.85
C LYS A 412 39.87 -16.99 14.77
N GLN A 413 39.67 -17.44 13.53
CA GLN A 413 39.26 -16.57 12.42
C GLN A 413 37.89 -15.92 12.71
N LEU A 414 36.96 -16.66 13.30
CA LEU A 414 35.66 -16.16 13.73
C LEU A 414 35.79 -15.13 14.86
N HIS A 415 36.67 -15.38 15.83
CA HIS A 415 36.97 -14.41 16.88
C HIS A 415 37.55 -13.11 16.31
N ASP A 416 38.44 -13.19 15.33
CA ASP A 416 39.00 -12.01 14.66
C ASP A 416 37.91 -11.19 13.93
N ILE A 417 36.95 -11.86 13.28
CA ILE A 417 35.80 -11.20 12.60
C ILE A 417 34.86 -10.56 13.61
N LEU A 418 34.49 -11.26 14.68
CA LEU A 418 33.65 -10.71 15.76
C LEU A 418 34.35 -9.53 16.44
N GLY A 419 35.64 -9.64 16.71
CA GLY A 419 36.46 -8.58 17.26
C GLY A 419 36.50 -7.34 16.37
N TYR A 420 36.49 -7.51 15.04
CA TYR A 420 36.34 -6.39 14.11
C TYR A 420 34.99 -5.70 14.23
N ILE A 421 33.88 -6.45 14.31
CA ILE A 421 32.52 -5.89 14.46
C ILE A 421 32.40 -5.14 15.80
N GLU A 422 32.82 -5.76 16.90
CA GLU A 422 32.80 -5.15 18.23
C GLU A 422 33.71 -3.92 18.29
N HIS A 423 34.83 -3.92 17.57
CA HIS A 423 35.68 -2.73 17.46
C HIS A 423 34.98 -1.56 16.76
N GLN A 424 34.14 -1.81 15.74
CA GLN A 424 33.34 -0.73 15.14
C GLN A 424 32.35 -0.14 16.17
N PHE A 425 31.73 -0.99 17.00
CA PHE A 425 30.89 -0.49 18.10
C PHE A 425 31.69 0.30 19.13
N ASP A 426 32.92 -0.11 19.44
CA ASP A 426 33.80 0.65 20.35
C ASP A 426 34.15 2.04 19.79
N LEU A 427 34.33 2.19 18.48
CA LEU A 427 34.55 3.49 17.84
C LEU A 427 33.35 4.43 18.03
N THR A 428 32.13 3.92 17.79
CA THR A 428 30.89 4.69 18.01
C THR A 428 30.72 5.03 19.49
N LEU A 429 30.93 4.07 20.39
CA LEU A 429 30.84 4.28 21.84
C LEU A 429 31.87 5.29 22.35
N ALA A 430 33.10 5.26 21.80
CA ALA A 430 34.14 6.23 22.14
C ALA A 430 33.75 7.65 21.70
N GLU A 431 33.12 7.79 20.53
CA GLU A 431 32.60 9.07 20.04
C GLU A 431 31.43 9.58 20.91
N GLU A 432 30.49 8.73 21.30
CA GLU A 432 29.37 9.09 22.18
C GLU A 432 29.81 9.60 23.56
N ASN A 433 30.90 9.04 24.08
CA ASN A 433 31.49 9.40 25.36
C ASN A 433 32.25 10.74 25.33
N LYS A 434 32.51 11.32 24.15
CA LYS A 434 33.17 12.63 24.05
C LYS A 434 32.22 13.74 24.53
N VAL A 435 32.76 14.65 25.34
CA VAL A 435 32.04 15.84 25.83
C VAL A 435 31.61 16.75 24.68
N LYS A 436 32.46 16.90 23.65
CA LYS A 436 32.13 17.55 22.39
C LYS A 436 32.13 16.50 21.29
N ARG A 437 30.93 16.12 20.85
CA ARG A 437 30.71 15.13 19.79
C ARG A 437 30.96 15.77 18.43
N ASN A 438 31.53 15.00 17.50
CA ASN A 438 31.68 15.43 16.12
C ASN A 438 30.33 15.33 15.39
N PRO A 439 29.76 16.45 14.88
CA PRO A 439 28.53 16.43 14.09
C PRO A 439 28.67 15.68 12.76
N LYS A 440 29.91 15.41 12.32
CA LYS A 440 30.24 14.69 11.10
C LYS A 440 30.88 13.33 11.39
N ALA A 441 30.57 12.74 12.55
CA ALA A 441 30.99 11.38 12.84
C ALA A 441 30.39 10.46 11.78
N VAL A 442 31.24 9.65 11.16
CA VAL A 442 30.82 8.69 10.15
C VAL A 442 30.38 7.42 10.86
N ASP A 443 29.29 6.83 10.41
CA ASP A 443 28.90 5.51 10.83
C ASP A 443 29.91 4.46 10.36
N THR A 444 30.41 3.68 11.31
CA THR A 444 31.39 2.60 11.10
C THR A 444 30.77 1.22 11.33
N GLN A 445 29.52 1.16 11.80
CA GLN A 445 28.87 -0.09 12.16
C GLN A 445 28.60 -0.96 10.94
N VAL A 446 28.66 -2.28 11.11
CA VAL A 446 28.39 -3.24 10.05
C VAL A 446 26.89 -3.52 10.06
N HIS A 447 26.17 -3.12 9.01
CA HIS A 447 24.71 -3.21 8.97
C HIS A 447 24.19 -4.54 8.46
N ALA A 448 24.95 -5.20 7.59
CA ALA A 448 24.61 -6.50 7.03
C ALA A 448 25.86 -7.36 6.85
N CYS A 449 25.74 -8.65 7.15
CA CYS A 449 26.77 -9.66 6.97
C CYS A 449 26.26 -10.75 6.02
N LEU A 450 26.81 -10.80 4.82
CA LEU A 450 26.51 -11.84 3.84
C LEU A 450 27.34 -13.07 4.15
N TYR A 451 26.68 -14.15 4.56
CA TYR A 451 27.34 -15.42 4.86
C TYR A 451 27.25 -16.38 3.67
N PHE A 452 28.40 -16.68 3.06
CA PHE A 452 28.51 -17.56 1.91
C PHE A 452 28.56 -19.03 2.34
N VAL A 453 27.54 -19.78 1.92
CA VAL A 453 27.38 -21.22 2.11
C VAL A 453 27.90 -21.97 0.88
N ASP A 454 28.54 -23.12 1.11
CA ASP A 454 29.06 -23.97 0.04
C ASP A 454 27.94 -24.71 -0.69
N PRO A 455 27.82 -24.56 -2.02
CA PRO A 455 26.79 -25.23 -2.81
C PRO A 455 26.92 -26.76 -2.82
N ASN A 456 28.12 -27.30 -2.62
CA ASN A 456 28.35 -28.75 -2.72
C ASN A 456 27.87 -29.51 -1.48
N LYS A 457 27.57 -28.80 -0.39
CA LYS A 457 27.05 -29.40 0.84
C LYS A 457 25.58 -29.74 0.67
N LYS A 458 25.15 -30.87 1.26
CA LYS A 458 23.73 -31.27 1.28
C LYS A 458 22.91 -30.46 2.28
N ASP A 459 23.56 -30.02 3.34
CA ASP A 459 23.02 -29.21 4.43
C ASP A 459 24.19 -28.48 5.12
N LEU A 460 23.91 -27.59 6.07
CA LEU A 460 24.92 -26.90 6.87
C LEU A 460 25.77 -27.89 7.68
N ASP A 461 27.08 -27.64 7.75
CA ASP A 461 27.97 -28.41 8.61
C ASP A 461 28.11 -27.78 10.01
N GLU A 462 28.76 -28.49 10.93
CA GLU A 462 28.96 -28.02 12.31
C GLU A 462 29.70 -26.67 12.38
N TYR A 463 30.60 -26.41 11.42
CA TYR A 463 31.34 -25.16 11.36
C TYR A 463 30.44 -24.01 10.90
N ASP A 464 29.61 -24.23 9.88
CA ASP A 464 28.65 -23.26 9.38
C ASP A 464 27.67 -22.85 10.48
N ILE A 465 27.11 -23.84 11.19
CA ILE A 465 26.20 -23.63 12.32
C ILE A 465 26.89 -22.78 13.40
N ARG A 466 28.11 -23.17 13.80
CA ARG A 466 28.87 -22.44 14.84
C ARG A 466 29.16 -20.98 14.44
N VAL A 467 29.50 -20.75 13.17
CA VAL A 467 29.77 -19.41 12.65
C VAL A 467 28.49 -18.58 12.61
N LEU A 468 27.40 -19.13 12.04
CA LEU A 468 26.11 -18.47 11.94
C LEU A 468 25.55 -18.11 13.32
N SER A 469 25.54 -19.04 14.28
CA SER A 469 25.05 -18.79 15.65
C SER A 469 25.83 -17.69 16.38
N LYS A 470 27.15 -17.60 16.18
CA LYS A 470 27.95 -16.55 16.83
C LYS A 470 27.82 -15.20 16.12
N LEU A 471 27.77 -15.17 14.79
CA LEU A 471 27.63 -13.93 14.01
C LEU A 471 26.24 -13.31 14.18
N ALA A 472 25.18 -14.13 14.16
CA ALA A 472 23.79 -13.68 14.28
C ALA A 472 23.53 -12.88 15.57
N ASN A 473 24.29 -13.14 16.64
CA ASN A 473 24.19 -12.39 17.90
C ASN A 473 24.77 -10.96 17.86
N ARG A 474 25.51 -10.60 16.81
CA ARG A 474 26.26 -9.34 16.72
C ARG A 474 25.98 -8.53 15.46
N VAL A 475 25.37 -9.11 14.43
CA VAL A 475 25.09 -8.44 13.14
C VAL A 475 23.94 -9.11 12.41
N ASN A 476 23.24 -8.37 11.55
CA ASN A 476 22.23 -8.93 10.64
C ASN A 476 22.88 -9.88 9.63
N VAL A 477 22.71 -11.19 9.81
CA VAL A 477 23.27 -12.21 8.93
C VAL A 477 22.28 -12.60 7.84
N ILE A 478 22.72 -12.56 6.58
CA ILE A 478 21.95 -12.96 5.39
C ILE A 478 22.68 -14.13 4.70
N PRO A 479 22.08 -15.31 4.58
CA PRO A 479 22.72 -16.47 3.96
C PRO A 479 22.66 -16.39 2.43
N VAL A 480 23.79 -16.66 1.79
CA VAL A 480 23.98 -16.66 0.34
C VAL A 480 24.67 -17.96 -0.09
N ILE A 481 24.09 -18.70 -1.02
CA ILE A 481 24.74 -19.85 -1.66
C ILE A 481 25.65 -19.31 -2.77
N GLY A 482 26.96 -19.42 -2.56
CA GLY A 482 27.95 -19.01 -3.55
C GLY A 482 28.08 -20.03 -4.69
N LYS A 483 28.60 -19.61 -5.84
CA LYS A 483 28.86 -20.50 -7.00
C LYS A 483 27.66 -21.38 -7.35
N SER A 484 26.46 -20.80 -7.39
CA SER A 484 25.22 -21.55 -7.62
C SER A 484 25.16 -22.18 -9.02
N ASP A 485 26.02 -21.75 -9.94
CA ASP A 485 26.26 -22.35 -11.25
C ASP A 485 26.80 -23.79 -11.18
N THR A 486 27.35 -24.21 -10.05
CA THR A 486 27.75 -25.60 -9.80
C THR A 486 26.56 -26.54 -9.55
N LEU A 487 25.36 -25.99 -9.37
CA LEU A 487 24.14 -26.73 -9.07
C LEU A 487 23.17 -26.72 -10.25
N THR A 488 22.50 -27.86 -10.45
CA THR A 488 21.30 -27.90 -11.30
C THR A 488 20.14 -27.17 -10.61
N LEU A 489 19.18 -26.65 -11.39
CA LEU A 489 17.97 -26.01 -10.86
C LEU A 489 17.22 -26.93 -9.87
N ALA A 490 17.17 -28.23 -10.15
CA ALA A 490 16.56 -29.22 -9.27
C ALA A 490 17.31 -29.41 -7.95
N GLN A 491 18.64 -29.37 -7.96
CA GLN A 491 19.46 -29.40 -6.74
C GLN A 491 19.29 -28.13 -5.93
N ARG A 492 19.32 -26.95 -6.58
CA ARG A 492 19.08 -25.65 -5.95
C ARG A 492 17.74 -25.61 -5.22
N ASN A 493 16.68 -26.03 -5.90
CA ASN A 493 15.32 -26.02 -5.35
C ASN A 493 15.12 -27.02 -4.20
N ARG A 494 16.02 -28.00 -4.04
CA ARG A 494 16.06 -28.89 -2.87
C ARG A 494 16.94 -28.34 -1.75
N LEU A 495 18.08 -27.74 -2.10
CA LEU A 495 19.06 -27.26 -1.14
C LEU A 495 18.55 -26.04 -0.33
N LYS A 496 17.91 -25.07 -1.00
CA LYS A 496 17.36 -23.87 -0.34
C LYS A 496 16.45 -24.20 0.85
N PRO A 497 15.36 -24.99 0.70
CA PRO A 497 14.49 -25.31 1.83
C PRO A 497 15.18 -26.19 2.88
N THR A 498 16.12 -27.06 2.50
CA THR A 498 16.90 -27.85 3.46
C THR A 498 17.73 -26.95 4.39
N ILE A 499 18.46 -25.99 3.82
CA ILE A 499 19.26 -25.03 4.61
C ILE A 499 18.35 -24.22 5.55
N ILE A 500 17.23 -23.69 5.05
CA ILE A 500 16.29 -22.91 5.90
C ILE A 500 15.76 -23.77 7.04
N LYS A 501 15.33 -25.01 6.76
CA LYS A 501 14.85 -25.95 7.77
C LYS A 501 15.92 -26.26 8.82
N SER A 502 17.18 -26.39 8.40
CA SER A 502 18.31 -26.62 9.30
C SER A 502 18.53 -25.43 10.23
N ILE A 503 18.56 -24.21 9.66
CA ILE A 503 18.75 -22.96 10.40
C ILE A 503 17.63 -22.71 11.41
N TYR A 504 16.36 -22.85 10.97
CA TYR A 504 15.20 -22.46 11.76
C TYR A 504 14.70 -23.60 12.66
N ASN A 505 14.26 -24.71 12.07
CA ASN A 505 13.61 -25.78 12.85
C ASN A 505 14.61 -26.59 13.69
N THR A 506 15.85 -26.76 13.21
CA THR A 506 16.81 -27.68 13.83
C THR A 506 17.73 -26.97 14.80
N HIS A 507 18.32 -25.85 14.37
CA HIS A 507 19.34 -25.13 15.14
C HIS A 507 18.86 -23.81 15.75
N LYS A 508 17.67 -23.32 15.39
CA LYS A 508 17.05 -22.09 15.91
C LYS A 508 18.00 -20.89 15.89
N ILE A 509 18.62 -20.65 14.75
CA ILE A 509 19.58 -19.54 14.60
C ILE A 509 18.82 -18.24 14.29
N PRO A 510 19.03 -17.16 15.05
CA PRO A 510 18.30 -15.89 14.92
C PRO A 510 18.82 -15.06 13.73
N LEU A 511 18.51 -15.46 12.51
CA LEU A 511 18.90 -14.71 11.31
C LEU A 511 18.06 -13.44 11.12
N TYR A 512 18.57 -12.52 10.30
CA TYR A 512 17.85 -11.30 9.95
C TYR A 512 16.43 -11.62 9.44
N GLY A 513 15.45 -10.96 10.05
CA GLY A 513 14.03 -11.10 9.72
C GLY A 513 13.34 -12.37 10.23
N MET A 514 14.06 -13.30 10.87
CA MET A 514 13.45 -14.51 11.43
C MET A 514 12.89 -14.28 12.84
N PRO A 515 11.72 -14.85 13.17
CA PRO A 515 11.13 -14.78 14.51
C PRO A 515 11.98 -15.52 15.56
N ASP A 516 12.34 -14.84 16.65
CA ASP A 516 13.06 -15.42 17.81
C ASP A 516 12.08 -16.12 18.77
N GLU A 517 12.44 -17.29 19.32
CA GLU A 517 11.59 -18.08 20.24
C GLU A 517 11.88 -17.83 21.74
N ASP A 518 13.01 -17.22 22.11
CA ASP A 518 13.54 -17.31 23.49
C ASP A 518 13.06 -16.20 24.47
N GLU A 519 12.13 -15.30 24.09
CA GLU A 519 11.72 -14.18 24.98
C GLU A 519 10.28 -14.30 25.53
N ASP A 520 9.59 -15.43 25.33
CA ASP A 520 8.23 -15.63 25.85
C ASP A 520 8.16 -16.09 27.33
N GLU A 521 9.30 -16.40 28.00
CA GLU A 521 9.25 -17.06 29.33
C GLU A 521 9.99 -16.37 30.51
N GLU A 522 10.76 -15.28 30.33
CA GLU A 522 11.57 -14.73 31.45
C GLU A 522 11.20 -13.33 31.98
N ASP A 523 10.34 -12.55 31.32
CA ASP A 523 10.10 -11.15 31.74
C ASP A 523 8.92 -10.93 32.73
N ASP A 524 8.17 -11.97 33.09
CA ASP A 524 6.99 -11.83 33.97
C ASP A 524 7.27 -12.02 35.48
N ASN A 525 8.51 -12.28 35.91
CA ASN A 525 8.81 -12.61 37.32
C ASN A 525 9.63 -11.62 38.14
N ASP A 526 10.02 -10.45 37.61
CA ASP A 526 10.90 -9.53 38.38
C ASP A 526 10.36 -8.09 38.57
N CYS A 527 9.03 -7.92 38.61
CA CYS A 527 8.41 -6.62 38.86
C CYS A 527 7.28 -6.63 39.92
N ASN A 528 7.31 -7.55 40.89
CA ASN A 528 6.41 -7.49 42.05
C ASN A 528 7.07 -8.08 43.32
N ASN A 529 8.07 -7.39 43.87
CA ASN A 529 8.35 -7.41 45.31
C ASN A 529 9.34 -6.31 45.66
N ASP A 530 8.86 -5.06 45.69
CA ASP A 530 9.53 -3.99 46.42
C ASP A 530 8.49 -3.11 47.11
N SER A 531 8.07 -3.55 48.30
CA SER A 531 7.74 -2.61 49.38
C SER A 531 7.93 -3.28 50.75
N HIS A 532 8.84 -2.68 51.52
CA HIS A 532 9.11 -2.85 52.95
C HIS A 532 9.83 -4.13 53.42
N ASN A 533 11.14 -4.03 53.62
CA ASN A 533 11.70 -3.76 54.94
C ASN A 533 13.19 -3.39 54.84
N GLU A 534 13.53 -2.19 55.31
CA GLU A 534 14.88 -1.89 55.80
C GLU A 534 15.12 -2.68 57.10
N ASP A 535 16.41 -2.88 57.41
CA ASP A 535 16.97 -3.54 58.60
C ASP A 535 17.11 -5.08 58.52
N ASP A 536 18.27 -5.55 58.05
CA ASP A 536 19.23 -6.18 58.96
C ASP A 536 20.58 -6.48 58.29
N LEU A 537 21.62 -5.85 58.85
CA LEU A 537 23.01 -6.23 58.70
C LEU A 537 23.27 -7.53 59.46
N ALA A 538 23.68 -8.59 58.77
CA ALA A 538 24.41 -9.68 59.41
C ALA A 538 25.50 -10.26 58.51
N ILE A 539 26.72 -9.98 58.96
CA ILE A 539 27.99 -10.61 58.55
C ILE A 539 27.87 -12.13 58.68
N ASN A 540 28.28 -12.87 57.66
CA ASN A 540 29.09 -14.08 57.90
C ASN A 540 30.02 -14.37 56.74
N SER A 541 31.28 -14.09 57.01
CA SER A 541 32.49 -14.61 56.41
C SER A 541 32.54 -16.14 56.42
N ASN A 542 33.07 -16.72 55.33
CA ASN A 542 33.84 -17.97 55.18
C ASN A 542 33.57 -18.44 53.74
N GLY A 543 34.51 -18.75 52.85
CA GLY A 543 35.93 -19.02 52.91
C GLY A 543 36.21 -19.80 51.61
N ASP A 544 37.36 -19.53 50.99
CA ASP A 544 37.76 -20.02 49.67
C ASP A 544 37.66 -21.56 49.47
N SER A 545 37.38 -22.00 48.24
CA SER A 545 38.23 -22.97 47.54
C SER A 545 37.77 -23.21 46.10
N GLU A 546 38.72 -23.03 45.19
CA GLU A 546 38.72 -23.60 43.84
C GLU A 546 38.60 -25.13 43.91
N THR A 547 37.98 -25.76 42.91
CA THR A 547 38.57 -26.92 42.18
C THR A 547 37.69 -27.41 41.03
N SER A 548 38.38 -27.83 39.98
CA SER A 548 37.94 -28.53 38.78
C SER A 548 37.59 -30.01 39.05
N ALA A 549 36.56 -30.55 38.38
CA ALA A 549 36.40 -31.95 37.91
C ALA A 549 34.93 -32.18 37.48
N VAL A 550 34.60 -32.52 36.23
CA VAL A 550 34.69 -33.85 35.59
C VAL A 550 33.79 -34.91 36.26
N VAL A 551 32.73 -35.27 35.51
CA VAL A 551 32.03 -36.58 35.42
C VAL A 551 31.24 -37.05 36.64
N SER A 552 29.93 -37.29 36.48
CA SER A 552 29.38 -38.66 36.47
C SER A 552 27.85 -38.71 36.35
N ALA A 553 27.41 -39.44 35.33
CA ALA A 553 26.12 -40.09 35.28
C ALA A 553 25.91 -40.97 36.52
N LYS A 554 24.72 -40.89 37.11
CA LYS A 554 24.19 -41.95 37.97
C LYS A 554 22.75 -42.24 37.58
N THR A 555 22.64 -43.23 36.71
CA THR A 555 21.51 -44.15 36.61
C THR A 555 21.24 -44.79 37.96
N ASN A 556 20.01 -44.67 38.47
CA ASN A 556 19.49 -45.59 39.47
C ASN A 556 18.27 -46.29 38.85
N GLY A 557 18.50 -47.48 38.32
CA GLY A 557 17.47 -48.41 37.92
C GLY A 557 17.01 -49.25 39.11
N THR A 558 15.70 -49.30 39.32
CA THR A 558 15.04 -50.35 40.08
C THR A 558 14.20 -51.12 39.06
N LEU A 559 14.62 -52.33 38.73
CA LEU A 559 13.87 -53.28 37.93
C LEU A 559 12.81 -53.92 38.83
N ASP A 560 11.56 -53.93 38.38
CA ASP A 560 10.68 -55.05 38.63
C ASP A 560 9.70 -55.23 37.45
N SER A 561 9.35 -56.50 37.32
CA SER A 561 8.81 -57.24 36.19
C SER A 561 7.42 -56.84 35.69
N ASN A 562 7.25 -56.94 34.36
CA ASN A 562 6.01 -56.91 33.58
C ASN A 562 5.24 -55.58 33.61
N GLY A 563 5.69 -54.63 32.80
CA GLY A 563 5.03 -53.33 32.59
C GLY A 563 4.62 -53.12 31.13
N ASP A 564 3.35 -53.41 30.83
CA ASP A 564 2.61 -52.64 29.85
C ASP A 564 2.21 -51.33 30.53
N THR A 565 2.82 -50.22 30.11
CA THR A 565 2.41 -48.89 30.56
C THR A 565 2.34 -47.93 29.38
N VAL A 566 1.10 -47.55 29.10
CA VAL A 566 0.68 -46.39 28.31
C VAL A 566 1.60 -45.20 28.60
N THR A 567 2.43 -44.81 27.64
CA THR A 567 3.10 -43.52 27.65
C THR A 567 2.08 -42.46 27.26
N LYS A 568 1.73 -41.61 28.24
CA LYS A 568 1.09 -40.33 27.98
C LYS A 568 2.08 -39.48 27.19
N ASP A 569 1.81 -39.29 25.91
CA ASP A 569 2.47 -38.26 25.11
C ASP A 569 2.20 -36.90 25.73
N ALA A 570 3.23 -36.34 26.38
CA ALA A 570 3.30 -34.92 26.61
C ALA A 570 3.45 -34.26 25.23
N ASN A 571 2.37 -33.66 24.76
CA ASN A 571 2.33 -32.81 23.57
C ASN A 571 3.41 -31.72 23.69
N LYS A 572 4.59 -31.97 23.14
CA LYS A 572 5.57 -30.94 22.85
C LYS A 572 5.04 -30.23 21.59
N LYS A 573 4.45 -29.05 21.78
CA LYS A 573 3.96 -28.20 20.68
C LYS A 573 5.18 -27.88 19.80
N GLU A 574 5.32 -28.56 18.66
CA GLU A 574 6.35 -28.22 17.67
C GLU A 574 6.07 -26.81 17.13
N SER A 575 7.08 -25.96 17.04
CA SER A 575 6.92 -24.61 16.50
C SER A 575 6.48 -24.65 15.03
N PRO A 576 5.63 -23.71 14.58
CA PRO A 576 5.14 -23.69 13.22
C PRO A 576 6.31 -23.49 12.25
N SER A 577 6.40 -24.31 11.20
CA SER A 577 7.39 -24.13 10.14
C SER A 577 7.24 -22.77 9.45
N LEU A 578 8.32 -22.23 8.88
CA LEU A 578 8.30 -20.97 8.10
C LEU A 578 7.15 -20.93 7.06
N ASP A 579 6.84 -22.07 6.43
CA ASP A 579 5.72 -22.17 5.48
C ASP A 579 4.35 -21.92 6.12
N VAL A 580 4.16 -22.29 7.39
CA VAL A 580 2.93 -22.06 8.17
C VAL A 580 2.87 -20.60 8.62
N PHE A 581 4.02 -20.00 8.95
CA PHE A 581 4.11 -18.57 9.25
C PHE A 581 3.75 -17.71 8.02
N LEU A 582 4.32 -18.02 6.86
CA LEU A 582 4.05 -17.31 5.61
C LEU A 582 2.59 -17.47 5.11
N GLN A 583 1.89 -18.53 5.52
CA GLN A 583 0.47 -18.74 5.19
C GLN A 583 -0.49 -17.86 6.01
N GLN A 584 -0.02 -17.20 7.06
CA GLN A 584 -0.84 -16.31 7.89
C GLN A 584 -1.03 -14.94 7.25
N PHE A 585 -0.25 -14.62 6.22
CA PHE A 585 -0.22 -13.33 5.53
C PHE A 585 -0.98 -13.43 4.20
N ASP A 586 -1.88 -12.48 3.93
CA ASP A 586 -2.71 -12.45 2.73
C ASP A 586 -2.18 -11.39 1.74
N TYR A 587 -1.66 -11.85 0.60
CA TYR A 587 -0.92 -11.04 -0.39
C TYR A 587 -1.68 -9.81 -0.91
N ASP A 588 -3.01 -9.86 -0.88
CA ASP A 588 -3.86 -8.83 -1.46
C ASP A 588 -4.30 -7.76 -0.43
N GLN A 589 -4.01 -7.94 0.86
CA GLN A 589 -4.50 -7.07 1.95
C GLN A 589 -3.38 -6.33 2.70
N GLU A 590 -2.11 -6.60 2.39
CA GLU A 590 -0.96 -6.11 3.17
C GLU A 590 -0.23 -4.94 2.52
N ASP A 591 0.38 -4.11 3.36
CA ASP A 591 1.14 -2.94 2.91
C ASP A 591 2.36 -3.33 2.07
N ASP A 592 2.74 -2.46 1.12
CA ASP A 592 3.89 -2.65 0.20
C ASP A 592 5.20 -3.02 0.93
N GLU A 593 5.41 -2.48 2.14
CA GLU A 593 6.58 -2.80 2.96
C GLU A 593 6.51 -4.23 3.49
N VAL A 594 5.37 -4.69 4.03
CA VAL A 594 5.21 -6.06 4.55
C VAL A 594 5.40 -7.08 3.43
N GLN A 595 4.81 -6.78 2.27
CA GLN A 595 4.98 -7.57 1.05
C GLN A 595 6.46 -7.74 0.68
N SER A 596 7.26 -6.65 0.73
CA SER A 596 8.69 -6.71 0.41
C SER A 596 9.49 -7.60 1.37
N PHE A 597 9.09 -7.66 2.65
CA PHE A 597 9.72 -8.52 3.65
C PHE A 597 9.36 -9.99 3.46
N ILE A 598 8.12 -10.26 3.09
CA ILE A 598 7.69 -11.61 2.75
C ILE A 598 8.43 -12.11 1.50
N ASP A 599 8.61 -11.23 0.51
CA ASP A 599 9.40 -11.54 -0.68
C ASP A 599 10.86 -11.84 -0.34
N TYR A 600 11.44 -11.14 0.65
CA TYR A 600 12.75 -11.48 1.21
C TYR A 600 12.77 -12.88 1.85
N LEU A 601 11.82 -13.19 2.75
CA LEU A 601 11.77 -14.48 3.45
C LEU A 601 11.60 -15.66 2.48
N ARG A 602 10.95 -15.44 1.34
CA ARG A 602 10.82 -16.44 0.27
C ARG A 602 12.08 -16.59 -0.58
N ALA A 603 12.89 -15.53 -0.70
CA ALA A 603 14.07 -15.51 -1.55
C ALA A 603 15.30 -16.16 -0.90
N ILE A 604 15.40 -16.10 0.43
CA ILE A 604 16.53 -16.67 1.19
C ILE A 604 16.55 -18.20 1.15
N PRO A 605 17.74 -18.83 1.21
CA PRO A 605 19.04 -18.21 0.98
C PRO A 605 19.18 -17.76 -0.49
N PHE A 606 19.82 -16.60 -0.71
CA PHE A 606 20.03 -16.06 -2.05
C PHE A 606 21.05 -16.90 -2.81
N THR A 607 20.91 -17.04 -4.13
CA THR A 607 21.93 -17.68 -4.96
C THR A 607 22.77 -16.66 -5.71
N PHE A 608 24.08 -16.89 -5.79
CA PHE A 608 25.01 -15.96 -6.42
C PHE A 608 25.93 -16.65 -7.43
N ILE A 609 26.00 -16.04 -8.61
CA ILE A 609 26.95 -16.36 -9.68
C ILE A 609 27.76 -15.10 -9.99
N ALA A 610 29.09 -15.21 -9.91
CA ALA A 610 29.98 -14.11 -10.25
C ALA A 610 30.12 -13.97 -11.78
N CYS A 611 30.19 -12.73 -12.25
CA CYS A 611 30.51 -12.46 -13.65
C CYS A 611 31.92 -12.96 -14.02
N GLU A 612 32.13 -13.24 -15.30
CA GLU A 612 33.43 -13.59 -15.81
C GLU A 612 34.30 -12.35 -16.00
N GLU A 613 35.54 -12.45 -15.55
CA GLU A 613 36.51 -11.37 -15.55
C GLU A 613 37.74 -11.79 -16.35
N ASP A 614 38.34 -10.83 -17.06
CA ASP A 614 39.63 -11.03 -17.71
C ASP A 614 40.71 -11.28 -16.64
N PRO A 615 41.42 -12.42 -16.68
CA PRO A 615 42.46 -12.75 -15.71
C PRO A 615 43.59 -11.71 -15.61
N ALA A 616 43.87 -10.97 -16.68
CA ALA A 616 44.94 -9.98 -16.70
C ALA A 616 44.50 -8.61 -16.15
N THR A 617 43.27 -8.18 -16.43
CA THR A 617 42.79 -6.83 -16.12
C THR A 617 41.81 -6.78 -14.94
N GLY A 618 41.18 -7.91 -14.58
CA GLY A 618 40.15 -7.99 -13.55
C GLY A 618 38.83 -7.31 -13.93
N LYS A 619 38.67 -6.91 -15.20
CA LYS A 619 37.44 -6.28 -15.69
C LYS A 619 36.45 -7.34 -16.20
N PRO A 620 35.13 -7.09 -16.13
CA PRO A 620 34.15 -7.95 -16.76
C PRO A 620 34.45 -8.12 -18.25
N ILE A 621 34.38 -9.35 -18.75
CA ILE A 621 34.50 -9.62 -20.18
C ILE A 621 33.20 -9.16 -20.85
N GLU A 622 33.33 -8.38 -21.94
CA GLU A 622 32.17 -8.01 -22.76
C GLU A 622 31.66 -9.26 -23.50
N LEU A 623 30.51 -9.77 -23.05
CA LEU A 623 29.81 -10.90 -23.66
C LEU A 623 28.74 -10.39 -24.65
N ALA A 624 28.15 -11.29 -25.43
CA ALA A 624 27.24 -10.92 -26.51
C ALA A 624 26.07 -10.02 -26.01
N PRO A 625 25.78 -8.87 -26.65
CA PRO A 625 24.68 -8.00 -26.26
C PRO A 625 23.33 -8.74 -26.41
N PRO A 626 22.38 -8.59 -25.47
CA PRO A 626 22.25 -7.55 -24.45
C PRO A 626 22.87 -7.86 -23.07
N ILE A 627 23.64 -8.95 -22.92
CA ILE A 627 24.16 -9.39 -21.61
C ILE A 627 25.30 -8.48 -21.15
N GLN A 628 25.07 -7.71 -20.07
CA GLN A 628 26.06 -6.75 -19.57
C GLN A 628 27.09 -7.39 -18.62
N LEU A 629 26.66 -8.35 -17.79
CA LEU A 629 27.51 -9.08 -16.85
C LEU A 629 27.12 -10.55 -16.91
N GLY A 630 27.92 -11.35 -17.61
CA GLY A 630 27.65 -12.77 -17.77
C GLY A 630 28.87 -13.64 -17.50
N ARG A 631 28.70 -14.94 -17.71
CA ARG A 631 29.73 -15.95 -17.58
C ARG A 631 29.63 -16.97 -18.71
N ASP A 632 30.73 -17.22 -19.41
CA ASP A 632 30.85 -18.15 -20.53
C ASP A 632 31.36 -19.52 -20.04
N TYR A 633 30.64 -20.58 -20.40
CA TYR A 633 31.02 -21.96 -20.11
C TYR A 633 31.48 -22.72 -21.36
N GLY A 634 31.63 -22.03 -22.50
CA GLY A 634 31.96 -22.60 -23.81
C GLY A 634 30.79 -23.31 -24.50
N TRP A 635 29.80 -23.79 -23.75
CA TRP A 635 28.53 -24.34 -24.28
C TRP A 635 27.37 -23.34 -24.25
N GLY A 636 27.52 -22.22 -23.52
CA GLY A 636 26.50 -21.21 -23.35
C GLY A 636 26.96 -20.09 -22.43
N ILE A 637 26.27 -18.95 -22.52
CA ILE A 637 26.52 -17.77 -21.71
C ILE A 637 25.37 -17.62 -20.71
N ILE A 638 25.69 -17.49 -19.43
CA ILE A 638 24.72 -17.23 -18.37
C ILE A 638 24.74 -15.75 -18.04
N ASP A 639 23.57 -15.11 -18.00
CA ASP A 639 23.41 -13.76 -17.47
C ASP A 639 23.43 -13.82 -15.93
N CYS A 640 24.44 -13.21 -15.30
CA CYS A 640 24.60 -13.23 -13.85
C CYS A 640 23.61 -12.29 -13.14
N LEU A 641 22.99 -11.38 -13.89
CA LEU A 641 21.93 -10.48 -13.40
C LEU A 641 20.53 -11.05 -13.63
N GLY A 642 20.40 -12.13 -14.42
CA GLY A 642 19.13 -12.77 -14.69
C GLY A 642 18.60 -13.56 -13.49
N ASP A 643 17.31 -13.35 -13.17
CA ASP A 643 16.63 -13.98 -12.02
C ASP A 643 16.44 -15.50 -12.15
N ASP A 644 16.68 -16.07 -13.33
CA ASP A 644 16.53 -17.50 -13.58
C ASP A 644 17.58 -18.32 -12.81
N TYR A 645 18.83 -17.84 -12.79
CA TYR A 645 20.00 -18.58 -12.29
C TYR A 645 20.64 -17.95 -11.06
N SER A 646 20.50 -16.63 -10.89
CA SER A 646 21.15 -15.83 -9.85
C SER A 646 20.11 -14.94 -9.17
N ASP A 647 20.06 -14.93 -7.85
CA ASP A 647 19.23 -13.99 -7.09
C ASP A 647 19.99 -12.68 -6.78
N PHE A 648 21.08 -12.40 -7.49
CA PHE A 648 21.93 -11.25 -7.25
C PHE A 648 21.16 -9.92 -7.32
N ASN A 649 20.29 -9.74 -8.33
CA ASN A 649 19.48 -8.52 -8.44
C ASN A 649 18.48 -8.40 -7.29
N LYS A 650 17.84 -9.49 -6.87
CA LYS A 650 16.96 -9.50 -5.69
C LYS A 650 17.73 -9.13 -4.43
N LEU A 651 18.92 -9.70 -4.22
CA LEU A 651 19.79 -9.37 -3.09
C LEU A 651 20.24 -7.90 -3.12
N LYS A 652 20.61 -7.39 -4.29
CA LYS A 652 21.00 -5.99 -4.49
C LYS A 652 19.86 -5.03 -4.19
N THR A 653 18.66 -5.30 -4.72
CA THR A 653 17.45 -4.53 -4.46
C THR A 653 17.10 -4.56 -2.97
N MET A 654 17.20 -5.73 -2.33
CA MET A 654 16.98 -5.89 -0.89
C MET A 654 17.95 -5.02 -0.08
N LEU A 655 19.26 -5.14 -0.34
CA LEU A 655 20.29 -4.45 0.43
C LEU A 655 20.25 -2.93 0.25
N LEU A 656 19.98 -2.46 -0.98
CA LEU A 656 20.10 -1.05 -1.32
C LEU A 656 18.78 -0.28 -1.29
N LEU A 657 17.66 -0.91 -1.61
CA LEU A 657 16.37 -0.24 -1.77
C LEU A 657 15.42 -0.59 -0.62
N SER A 658 14.98 -1.84 -0.51
CA SER A 658 13.88 -2.18 0.42
C SER A 658 14.29 -2.29 1.89
N HIS A 659 15.34 -3.07 2.22
CA HIS A 659 15.68 -3.37 3.62
C HIS A 659 16.80 -2.48 4.18
N ARG A 660 17.41 -1.61 3.38
CA ARG A 660 18.56 -0.77 3.77
C ARG A 660 18.35 -0.06 5.11
N ARG A 661 17.25 0.68 5.23
CA ARG A 661 16.94 1.47 6.43
C ARG A 661 16.67 0.57 7.64
N ILE A 662 15.96 -0.54 7.43
CA ILE A 662 15.63 -1.50 8.49
C ILE A 662 16.92 -2.15 9.04
N LEU A 663 17.81 -2.59 8.17
CA LEU A 663 19.11 -3.15 8.55
C LEU A 663 19.94 -2.18 9.39
N MET A 664 19.96 -0.89 9.01
CA MET A 664 20.65 0.15 9.79
C MET A 664 20.01 0.34 11.17
N THR A 665 18.68 0.48 11.23
CA THR A 665 17.94 0.65 12.48
C THR A 665 18.14 -0.53 13.42
N GLU A 666 18.00 -1.77 12.93
CA GLU A 666 18.21 -2.98 13.75
C GLU A 666 19.65 -3.08 14.25
N THR A 667 20.63 -2.63 13.47
CA THR A 667 22.03 -2.61 13.92
C THR A 667 22.23 -1.75 15.16
N VAL A 668 21.60 -0.58 15.18
CA VAL A 668 21.70 0.36 16.29
C VAL A 668 20.86 -0.11 17.49
N GLU A 669 19.59 -0.42 17.25
CA GLU A 669 18.61 -0.71 18.31
C GLU A 669 18.84 -2.07 18.97
N ARG A 670 19.28 -3.08 18.20
CA ARG A 670 19.48 -4.44 18.69
C ARG A 670 20.93 -4.69 19.08
N TYR A 671 21.85 -4.71 18.12
CA TYR A 671 23.20 -5.20 18.38
C TYR A 671 24.06 -4.18 19.11
N TYR A 672 24.04 -2.92 18.67
CA TYR A 672 24.84 -1.88 19.30
C TYR A 672 24.34 -1.56 20.72
N GLU A 673 23.03 -1.40 20.94
CA GLU A 673 22.50 -1.09 22.28
C GLU A 673 22.72 -2.27 23.25
N LYS A 674 22.57 -3.52 22.81
CA LYS A 674 22.93 -4.71 23.59
C LYS A 674 24.41 -4.69 23.96
N TYR A 675 25.30 -4.51 22.98
CA TYR A 675 26.74 -4.42 23.21
C TYR A 675 27.12 -3.27 24.15
N ARG A 676 26.50 -2.10 23.96
CA ARG A 676 26.72 -0.90 24.78
C ARG A 676 26.31 -1.15 26.23
N THR A 677 25.16 -1.77 26.45
CA THR A 677 24.68 -2.14 27.78
C THR A 677 25.64 -3.12 28.45
N GLU A 678 26.05 -4.19 27.75
CA GLU A 678 27.06 -5.14 28.22
C GLU A 678 28.37 -4.44 28.64
N ARG A 679 28.88 -3.51 27.81
CA ARG A 679 30.10 -2.76 28.08
C ARG A 679 29.98 -1.79 29.26
N LEU A 680 28.84 -1.11 29.40
CA LEU A 680 28.60 -0.20 30.53
C LEU A 680 28.48 -0.96 31.85
N LEU A 681 27.82 -2.12 31.86
CA LEU A 681 27.75 -3.01 33.01
C LEU A 681 29.14 -3.52 33.41
N GLN A 682 29.94 -3.99 32.44
CA GLN A 682 31.32 -4.41 32.68
C GLN A 682 32.18 -3.29 33.29
N LYS A 683 32.08 -2.05 32.78
CA LYS A 683 32.79 -0.88 33.33
C LYS A 683 32.35 -0.54 34.75
N ARG A 684 31.06 -0.65 35.07
CA ARG A 684 30.56 -0.46 36.45
C ARG A 684 31.10 -1.53 37.38
N ALA A 685 31.08 -2.80 36.97
CA ALA A 685 31.59 -3.91 37.76
C ALA A 685 33.10 -3.79 38.06
N THR A 686 33.92 -3.42 37.08
CA THR A 686 35.37 -3.21 37.28
C THR A 686 35.66 -2.02 38.18
N LYS A 687 34.90 -0.92 38.05
CA LYS A 687 35.00 0.23 38.95
C LYS A 687 34.65 -0.15 40.39
N MET A 688 33.58 -0.91 40.60
CA MET A 688 33.22 -1.40 41.94
C MET A 688 34.29 -2.32 42.53
N LYS A 689 34.81 -3.28 41.75
CA LYS A 689 35.92 -4.15 42.19
C LYS A 689 37.16 -3.35 42.60
N SER A 690 37.52 -2.32 41.83
CA SER A 690 38.65 -1.43 42.17
C SER A 690 38.39 -0.62 43.44
N MET A 691 37.17 -0.09 43.64
CA MET A 691 36.83 0.65 44.86
C MET A 691 36.88 -0.24 46.11
N VAL A 692 36.38 -1.47 46.01
CA VAL A 692 36.43 -2.46 47.11
C VAL A 692 37.88 -2.85 47.43
N ALA A 693 38.71 -3.09 46.41
CA ALA A 693 40.13 -3.38 46.60
C ALA A 693 40.88 -2.21 47.27
N SER A 694 40.63 -0.97 46.82
CA SER A 694 41.23 0.22 47.42
C SER A 694 40.79 0.43 48.87
N LYS A 695 39.52 0.16 49.19
CA LYS A 695 38.99 0.25 50.56
C LYS A 695 39.67 -0.77 51.48
N LYS A 696 39.83 -2.01 51.02
CA LYS A 696 40.53 -3.08 51.76
C LYS A 696 42.00 -2.73 52.04
N ILE A 697 42.71 -2.19 51.05
CA ILE A 697 44.10 -1.72 51.23
C ILE A 697 44.17 -0.59 52.25
N LEU A 698 43.19 0.34 52.24
CA LEU A 698 43.14 1.43 53.21
C LEU A 698 42.90 0.92 54.63
N GLU A 699 42.00 -0.05 54.80
CA GLU A 699 41.73 -0.71 56.09
C GLU A 699 42.98 -1.45 56.60
N ASP A 700 43.67 -2.21 55.75
CA ASP A 700 44.91 -2.92 56.10
C ASP A 700 46.05 -1.95 56.50
N LEU A 701 46.14 -0.79 55.86
CA LEU A 701 47.11 0.27 56.21
C LEU A 701 46.77 1.00 57.51
N THR A 702 45.49 1.07 57.91
CA THR A 702 45.10 1.66 59.20
C THR A 702 45.29 0.72 60.38
N HIS A 703 45.47 -0.58 60.12
CA HIS A 703 45.73 -1.61 61.12
C HIS A 703 47.23 -1.86 61.39
N LEU A 704 48.11 -1.31 60.54
CA LEU A 704 49.58 -1.23 60.73
C LEU A 704 49.95 0.08 61.44
#